data_AF-A0A534Q3Y3-F1
#
_entry.id   AF-A0A534Q3Y3-F1
#
_cell.length_a   1.000
_cell.length_b   1.000
_cell.length_c   1.000
_cell.angle_alpha   90.00
_cell.angle_beta   90.00
_cell.angle_gamma   90.00
#
_symmetry.space_group_name_H-M   'P 1'
#
loop_
_entity.id
_entity.type
_entity.pdbx_description
1 polymer ?
#
loop_
_entity_poly.entity_id
_entity_poly.type
_entity_poly.pdbx_seq_one_letter_code
_entity_poly.pdbx_strand_id
1 'polypeptide(L)'
;MLIRGDSLAMVSDLSTSAPSSIAATGSAGAIDVDIRDHVGIGVDADPGDYSSLYSRGDLRIHARTVALAGRASIGSYTDPTGAVKVDASESVSISGRSTVATNGGPLEIWTSSLAIDNGGSIRSSAADGILAHVDRLSMTNGAMIETLNFGAAASGGVVVKARDSTTISGDDATGIFSSVVCSNCAMRSGDIRVETGTFSLTGGALMESGSPGVGQGGSLSITGDDSITIADGSGIRSRGSFGIGQIQLKTPLLSMDNGFISADTNVSAIQSFSAGDIRADVGTLIMSHGAQISSSSEVLSSGTGGNITIGPSVALILEGGSAIETRAKGEGSGGRIAITSQSVFPPLMQQGATFVSFEPYKQGVSGARISAAAGNPELSGTVEINTPETDIESQVSALAVPYLGAQSIASACAARASGQTGSFEVARSRGLPASPEELLLASDEPEGAEVDVASGAPSDADAASAPANNELAAGLLAMRGGKAEVAEDRFAKALEVLGPTGDAGLRSDAKRGLGQAQQARGDFGASRDSLQAAVALAQQADDARREAMALSLLGATQIAMREPAEAERVLVRGLEVAKRGGPGGLASQLENDLGNEAAAQQHWQEALPRYEAAAAHAHAAGRTEQEATALASAARVAVEAGDLERAPSLLGSAEEPLARMSGLAAVRVAIHLGKSYELLASLVPGADERAVNLRRSYVQRSFARLQAAAAGAQALGDARLDSFALGNLGGLYESEHRNAEALYLTRLALARAEAAEASDAQYQWLWQEGRILWAQGKAEPALASYRRAVEIVEATRQVSLVHYGSGALRFQRAVAPVYRDYVDALLTSSDLVGANTNASRRLLDEARGAMEQYQAAELRDYFVDECVADIEAHTLDLDRVLREQSPKTAVVYPIALEKRLELLVSLPGGAERFTVPVSAAELEATATRFREVLTDRTSRRYEPVGEQLYRWLVAPYEARLQQAGIETLVFVPGGALRTIPLSALYDGEHFLVEKYAVAVTPGLSLVDPRHLDARGGRFLLAGLSTGGEFANHEFDPLPNVTTELGAIRKLYGGDVLLDAGFEAPRFQRAVVEREPTVVHVASHAYFGGGPDESFLLTHDGAMSFDQLGQVIGPRRYTKAPLELLVLSACQTAAGDDRAALGLAGVAIRSGARSALGSLWAISDEATYAVMTAFYEALAEPEISKAKALQQAQLALLRPDSAFRHPFFWSPYLLISNWL
;
A
#
# COMPACT_ATOMS: atom_id res chain seq x y z
N MET A 1 -46.38 9.81 26.78
CA MET A 1 -46.08 11.25 26.58
C MET A 1 -45.25 11.34 25.31
N LEU A 2 -45.66 12.16 24.34
CA LEU A 2 -44.92 12.37 23.09
C LEU A 2 -44.34 13.79 23.10
N ILE A 3 -43.04 13.94 22.86
CA ILE A 3 -42.32 15.22 22.78
C ILE A 3 -41.83 15.37 21.34
N ARG A 4 -42.20 16.46 20.65
CA ARG A 4 -41.80 16.74 19.27
C ARG A 4 -41.30 18.17 19.11
N GLY A 5 -40.31 18.38 18.25
CA GLY A 5 -39.71 19.69 17.98
C GLY A 5 -38.43 19.60 17.14
N ASP A 6 -37.81 20.75 16.87
CA ASP A 6 -36.53 20.81 16.15
C ASP A 6 -35.34 20.53 17.09
N SER A 7 -35.37 21.04 18.32
CA SER A 7 -34.36 20.78 19.37
C SER A 7 -35.02 20.66 20.74
N LEU A 8 -34.42 19.87 21.64
CA LEU A 8 -34.80 19.76 23.05
C LEU A 8 -33.58 20.05 23.92
N ALA A 9 -33.66 21.08 24.78
CA ALA A 9 -32.63 21.40 25.77
C ALA A 9 -33.24 21.35 27.18
N MET A 10 -32.69 20.50 28.05
CA MET A 10 -33.05 20.43 29.47
C MET A 10 -31.91 21.01 30.30
N VAL A 11 -32.07 22.26 30.72
CA VAL A 11 -31.13 23.01 31.57
C VAL A 11 -31.81 23.33 32.90
N SER A 12 -31.07 23.26 34.02
CA SER A 12 -31.55 23.71 35.32
C SER A 12 -31.73 25.24 35.31
N ASP A 13 -32.93 25.73 35.60
CA ASP A 13 -33.19 27.18 35.70
C ASP A 13 -32.63 27.71 37.04
N LEU A 14 -31.60 28.56 36.97
CA LEU A 14 -30.87 29.19 38.08
C LEU A 14 -31.77 29.93 39.10
N SER A 15 -33.05 30.18 38.78
CA SER A 15 -34.00 30.88 39.65
C SER A 15 -34.80 29.99 40.61
N THR A 16 -34.79 28.66 40.40
CA THR A 16 -35.52 27.72 41.24
C THR A 16 -34.61 26.57 41.64
N SER A 17 -34.44 26.32 42.94
CA SER A 17 -33.64 25.21 43.47
C SER A 17 -34.28 23.81 43.24
N ALA A 18 -35.02 23.63 42.15
CA ALA A 18 -35.73 22.42 41.81
C ALA A 18 -35.10 21.78 40.55
N PRO A 19 -34.81 20.47 40.57
CA PRO A 19 -34.24 19.78 39.41
C PRO A 19 -35.20 19.84 38.21
N SER A 20 -34.66 20.11 37.02
CA SER A 20 -35.34 20.01 35.72
C SER A 20 -35.56 18.54 35.38
N SER A 21 -36.63 17.96 35.93
CA SER A 21 -37.03 16.56 35.67
C SER A 21 -38.29 16.48 34.83
N ILE A 22 -38.25 15.79 33.69
CA ILE A 22 -39.45 15.35 32.95
C ILE A 22 -39.76 13.92 33.41
N ALA A 23 -40.91 13.73 34.06
CA ALA A 23 -41.38 12.42 34.51
C ALA A 23 -42.86 12.19 34.14
N ALA A 24 -43.16 11.04 33.53
CA ALA A 24 -44.54 10.63 33.27
C ALA A 24 -45.16 9.97 34.53
N THR A 25 -46.07 10.65 35.24
CA THR A 25 -46.72 10.10 36.44
C THR A 25 -48.02 9.34 36.08
N GLY A 26 -47.94 8.01 36.00
CA GLY A 26 -49.06 7.09 35.81
C GLY A 26 -48.60 5.63 35.79
N SER A 27 -49.49 4.64 35.94
CA SER A 27 -49.13 3.21 36.09
C SER A 27 -48.65 2.51 34.80
N ALA A 28 -48.58 3.21 33.66
CA ALA A 28 -48.14 2.68 32.35
C ALA A 28 -47.64 3.81 31.40
N GLY A 29 -46.93 4.81 31.94
CA GLY A 29 -46.57 6.01 31.16
C GLY A 29 -45.28 5.86 30.36
N ALA A 30 -45.36 5.42 29.10
CA ALA A 30 -44.24 5.48 28.14
C ALA A 30 -43.95 6.92 27.68
N ILE A 31 -42.69 7.23 27.39
CA ILE A 31 -42.23 8.51 26.84
C ILE A 31 -41.60 8.26 25.46
N ASP A 32 -41.98 9.06 24.48
CA ASP A 32 -41.42 9.06 23.14
C ASP A 32 -40.96 10.47 22.80
N VAL A 33 -39.67 10.64 22.50
CA VAL A 33 -39.01 11.90 22.18
C VAL A 33 -38.57 11.85 20.73
N ASP A 34 -39.19 12.66 19.89
CA ASP A 34 -39.02 12.67 18.43
C ASP A 34 -38.59 14.09 18.02
N ILE A 35 -37.27 14.33 18.04
CA ILE A 35 -36.65 15.64 17.85
C ILE A 35 -35.82 15.61 16.57
N ARG A 36 -35.93 16.63 15.70
CA ARG A 36 -35.24 16.55 14.40
C ARG A 36 -33.72 16.67 14.49
N ASP A 37 -33.21 17.54 15.37
CA ASP A 37 -31.82 17.96 15.36
C ASP A 37 -31.07 17.52 16.63
N HIS A 38 -31.23 18.25 17.73
CA HIS A 38 -30.41 18.05 18.92
C HIS A 38 -31.23 17.83 20.19
N VAL A 39 -30.90 16.78 20.94
CA VAL A 39 -31.37 16.54 22.32
C VAL A 39 -30.21 16.73 23.29
N GLY A 40 -30.21 17.84 24.03
CA GLY A 40 -29.24 18.14 25.08
C GLY A 40 -29.85 18.06 26.47
N ILE A 41 -29.28 17.24 27.35
CA ILE A 41 -29.70 17.13 28.76
C ILE A 41 -28.51 17.45 29.66
N GLY A 42 -28.64 18.49 30.50
CA GLY A 42 -27.56 18.95 31.37
C GLY A 42 -26.37 19.59 30.62
N VAL A 43 -26.51 19.80 29.32
CA VAL A 43 -25.58 20.61 28.50
C VAL A 43 -25.73 22.06 28.98
N ASP A 44 -24.62 22.68 29.42
CA ASP A 44 -24.54 24.02 30.04
C ASP A 44 -25.06 24.16 31.50
N ALA A 45 -25.30 23.05 32.21
CA ALA A 45 -25.63 23.08 33.65
C ALA A 45 -24.37 23.06 34.55
N ASP A 46 -24.45 23.63 35.76
CA ASP A 46 -23.34 23.55 36.74
C ASP A 46 -23.05 22.08 37.11
N PRO A 47 -21.80 21.67 37.38
CA PRO A 47 -21.43 20.27 37.66
C PRO A 47 -22.15 19.62 38.88
N GLY A 48 -22.83 20.44 39.70
CA GLY A 48 -23.64 20.02 40.84
C GLY A 48 -25.11 19.73 40.51
N ASP A 49 -25.62 20.22 39.38
CA ASP A 49 -27.05 20.18 39.03
C ASP A 49 -27.45 18.85 38.39
N TYR A 50 -28.67 18.41 38.71
CA TYR A 50 -29.22 17.13 38.28
C TYR A 50 -30.38 17.36 37.30
N SER A 51 -30.21 16.92 36.05
CA SER A 51 -31.26 16.94 35.02
C SER A 51 -31.66 15.51 34.69
N SER A 52 -32.97 15.21 34.61
CA SER A 52 -33.41 13.84 34.36
C SER A 52 -34.62 13.72 33.44
N LEU A 53 -34.55 12.74 32.53
CA LEU A 53 -35.65 12.29 31.67
C LEU A 53 -36.01 10.86 32.06
N TYR A 54 -37.12 10.70 32.80
CA TYR A 54 -37.52 9.42 33.37
C TYR A 54 -38.90 8.95 32.90
N SER A 55 -38.94 7.72 32.41
CA SER A 55 -40.19 7.02 32.10
C SER A 55 -40.55 6.03 33.20
N ARG A 56 -41.87 5.83 33.41
CA ARG A 56 -42.37 4.71 34.21
C ARG A 56 -42.64 3.46 33.37
N GLY A 57 -42.50 3.52 32.05
CA GLY A 57 -42.57 2.41 31.10
C GLY A 57 -41.45 2.54 30.07
N ASP A 58 -41.73 2.37 28.78
CA ASP A 58 -40.71 2.56 27.73
C ASP A 58 -40.26 4.03 27.61
N LEU A 59 -39.00 4.27 27.25
CA LEU A 59 -38.44 5.56 26.87
C LEU A 59 -37.77 5.42 25.51
N ARG A 60 -38.30 6.09 24.48
CA ARG A 60 -37.72 6.13 23.13
C ARG A 60 -37.25 7.55 22.82
N ILE A 61 -36.06 7.68 22.25
CA ILE A 61 -35.49 8.94 21.78
C ILE A 61 -35.06 8.75 20.33
N HIS A 62 -35.55 9.60 19.44
CA HIS A 62 -35.15 9.73 18.05
C HIS A 62 -34.62 11.14 17.81
N ALA A 63 -33.37 11.27 17.35
CA ALA A 63 -32.72 12.54 17.06
C ALA A 63 -31.60 12.44 16.02
N ARG A 64 -31.03 13.58 15.57
CA ARG A 64 -29.76 13.58 14.83
C ARG A 64 -28.59 13.43 15.79
N THR A 65 -28.62 14.18 16.90
CA THR A 65 -27.60 14.13 17.97
C THR A 65 -28.23 14.10 19.36
N VAL A 66 -27.63 13.34 20.28
CA VAL A 66 -28.03 13.27 21.70
C VAL A 66 -26.80 13.51 22.59
N ALA A 67 -26.87 14.51 23.46
CA ALA A 67 -25.78 14.85 24.37
C ALA A 67 -26.24 14.91 25.83
N LEU A 68 -25.52 14.20 26.70
CA LEU A 68 -25.68 14.27 28.15
C LEU A 68 -24.39 14.81 28.76
N ALA A 69 -24.50 15.80 29.64
CA ALA A 69 -23.36 16.39 30.34
C ALA A 69 -23.66 16.64 31.83
N GLY A 70 -22.61 16.82 32.63
CA GLY A 70 -22.72 17.13 34.07
C GLY A 70 -23.15 15.92 34.90
N ARG A 71 -24.40 15.92 35.38
CA ARG A 71 -25.05 14.79 36.10
C ARG A 71 -26.42 14.47 35.51
N ALA A 72 -26.50 14.50 34.18
CA ALA A 72 -27.74 14.21 33.46
C ALA A 72 -28.10 12.72 33.52
N SER A 73 -29.39 12.39 33.54
CA SER A 73 -29.81 10.99 33.44
C SER A 73 -31.01 10.76 32.52
N ILE A 74 -30.95 9.67 31.77
CA ILE A 74 -32.03 9.16 30.92
C ILE A 74 -32.35 7.77 31.43
N GLY A 75 -33.62 7.44 31.69
CA GLY A 75 -33.91 6.06 32.03
C GLY A 75 -35.33 5.67 32.39
N SER A 76 -35.51 4.37 32.64
CA SER A 76 -36.75 3.75 33.11
C SER A 76 -36.50 2.92 34.37
N TYR A 77 -37.12 3.30 35.50
CA TYR A 77 -36.72 2.78 36.83
C TYR A 77 -37.81 2.02 37.59
N THR A 78 -39.09 2.20 37.25
CA THR A 78 -40.20 1.72 38.11
C THR A 78 -40.98 0.53 37.56
N ASP A 79 -40.95 0.29 36.25
CA ASP A 79 -41.62 -0.85 35.62
C ASP A 79 -40.57 -1.93 35.29
N PRO A 80 -40.75 -3.18 35.77
CA PRO A 80 -39.84 -4.29 35.50
C PRO A 80 -39.75 -4.67 34.00
N THR A 81 -40.55 -4.04 33.12
CA THR A 81 -40.53 -4.26 31.66
C THR A 81 -40.12 -3.04 30.83
N GLY A 82 -39.90 -1.87 31.45
CA GLY A 82 -39.65 -0.63 30.71
C GLY A 82 -38.33 -0.66 29.93
N ALA A 83 -38.39 -0.50 28.61
CA ALA A 83 -37.21 -0.46 27.74
C ALA A 83 -36.71 0.97 27.51
N VAL A 84 -35.41 1.14 27.27
CA VAL A 84 -34.81 2.42 26.88
C VAL A 84 -34.18 2.27 25.51
N LYS A 85 -34.62 3.05 24.52
CA LYS A 85 -34.04 3.07 23.18
C LYS A 85 -33.63 4.49 22.79
N VAL A 86 -32.34 4.66 22.45
CA VAL A 86 -31.79 5.90 21.89
C VAL A 86 -31.38 5.63 20.45
N ASP A 87 -31.99 6.35 19.52
CA ASP A 87 -31.76 6.25 18.09
C ASP A 87 -31.33 7.63 17.58
N ALA A 88 -30.02 7.81 17.38
CA ALA A 88 -29.41 9.05 16.93
C ALA A 88 -28.73 8.82 15.57
N SER A 89 -29.03 9.62 14.53
CA SER A 89 -28.44 9.33 13.21
C SER A 89 -26.95 9.66 13.10
N GLU A 90 -26.41 10.56 13.92
CA GLU A 90 -24.99 10.98 13.85
C GLU A 90 -24.20 10.63 15.10
N SER A 91 -24.63 11.14 16.28
CA SER A 91 -23.82 11.00 17.49
C SER A 91 -24.62 10.93 18.79
N VAL A 92 -24.13 10.11 19.72
CA VAL A 92 -24.50 10.12 21.14
C VAL A 92 -23.25 10.41 21.97
N SER A 93 -23.27 11.45 22.80
CA SER A 93 -22.17 11.78 23.73
C SER A 93 -22.65 11.76 25.18
N ILE A 94 -21.97 11.01 26.04
CA ILE A 94 -22.28 10.89 27.47
C ILE A 94 -21.04 11.31 28.28
N SER A 95 -21.07 12.51 28.84
CA SER A 95 -19.96 13.10 29.57
C SER A 95 -20.35 13.55 30.98
N GLY A 96 -19.34 13.73 31.84
CA GLY A 96 -19.56 13.95 33.27
C GLY A 96 -20.19 12.71 33.91
N ARG A 97 -20.62 12.78 35.17
CA ARG A 97 -21.29 11.63 35.85
C ARG A 97 -22.72 11.40 35.35
N SER A 98 -22.94 11.56 34.04
CA SER A 98 -24.21 11.35 33.36
C SER A 98 -24.45 9.87 33.12
N THR A 99 -25.71 9.47 33.10
CA THR A 99 -26.09 8.05 33.02
C THR A 99 -27.30 7.81 32.12
N VAL A 100 -27.19 6.87 31.18
CA VAL A 100 -28.34 6.25 30.50
C VAL A 100 -28.62 4.91 31.16
N ALA A 101 -29.80 4.68 31.73
CA ALA A 101 -30.07 3.45 32.47
C ALA A 101 -31.49 2.88 32.43
N THR A 102 -31.60 1.57 32.66
CA THR A 102 -32.86 0.85 32.81
C THR A 102 -32.81 -0.18 33.94
N ASN A 103 -33.94 -0.37 34.64
CA ASN A 103 -34.07 -1.38 35.68
C ASN A 103 -34.79 -2.68 35.23
N GLY A 104 -35.43 -2.68 34.07
CA GLY A 104 -36.43 -3.68 33.69
C GLY A 104 -36.22 -4.30 32.31
N GLY A 105 -36.61 -3.58 31.25
CA GLY A 105 -36.51 -4.00 29.86
C GLY A 105 -35.17 -3.63 29.20
N PRO A 106 -34.95 -3.98 27.92
CA PRO A 106 -33.68 -3.80 27.21
C PRO A 106 -33.25 -2.33 27.08
N LEU A 107 -31.94 -2.11 27.03
CA LEU A 107 -31.32 -0.82 26.70
C LEU A 107 -30.63 -0.90 25.34
N GLU A 108 -31.13 -0.15 24.37
CA GLU A 108 -30.60 -0.09 23.00
C GLU A 108 -30.07 1.32 22.66
N ILE A 109 -28.88 1.40 22.06
CA ILE A 109 -28.34 2.62 21.46
C ILE A 109 -27.97 2.35 20.00
N TRP A 110 -28.47 3.20 19.10
CA TRP A 110 -28.19 3.18 17.67
C TRP A 110 -27.62 4.54 17.26
N THR A 111 -26.38 4.59 16.77
CA THR A 111 -25.73 5.86 16.34
C THR A 111 -24.46 5.65 15.55
N SER A 112 -24.12 6.51 14.58
CA SER A 112 -22.82 6.40 13.91
C SER A 112 -21.65 6.58 14.89
N SER A 113 -21.70 7.55 15.79
CA SER A 113 -20.66 7.75 16.81
C SER A 113 -21.23 7.70 18.23
N LEU A 114 -20.63 6.88 19.09
CA LEU A 114 -20.90 6.86 20.54
C LEU A 114 -19.63 7.23 21.30
N ALA A 115 -19.67 8.36 22.01
CA ALA A 115 -18.57 8.84 22.85
C ALA A 115 -19.00 8.86 24.32
N ILE A 116 -18.20 8.24 25.19
CA ILE A 116 -18.42 8.24 26.65
C ILE A 116 -17.12 8.71 27.30
N ASP A 117 -17.19 9.75 28.11
CA ASP A 117 -16.00 10.29 28.78
C ASP A 117 -16.27 10.79 30.21
N ASN A 118 -15.20 11.05 30.96
CA ASN A 118 -15.22 11.79 32.23
C ASN A 118 -16.25 11.25 33.26
N GLY A 119 -16.34 9.94 33.39
CA GLY A 119 -17.28 9.27 34.31
C GLY A 119 -18.68 9.00 33.75
N GLY A 120 -18.91 9.24 32.45
CA GLY A 120 -20.15 8.94 31.76
C GLY A 120 -20.47 7.45 31.79
N SER A 121 -21.75 7.09 31.84
CA SER A 121 -22.14 5.68 31.98
C SER A 121 -23.41 5.25 31.25
N ILE A 122 -23.42 4.00 30.80
CA ILE A 122 -24.61 3.27 30.36
C ILE A 122 -24.81 2.09 31.31
N ARG A 123 -25.99 1.98 31.95
CA ARG A 123 -26.21 0.99 33.02
C ARG A 123 -27.53 0.22 32.85
N SER A 124 -27.51 -1.08 33.07
CA SER A 124 -28.74 -1.89 33.04
C SER A 124 -28.77 -2.91 34.16
N SER A 125 -29.89 -3.05 34.85
CA SER A 125 -30.18 -4.22 35.70
C SER A 125 -31.17 -5.19 35.04
N ALA A 126 -31.53 -4.96 33.78
CA ALA A 126 -32.42 -5.80 33.00
C ALA A 126 -31.77 -7.15 32.67
N ALA A 127 -32.59 -8.21 32.61
CA ALA A 127 -32.14 -9.52 32.15
C ALA A 127 -31.72 -9.49 30.66
N ASP A 128 -32.35 -8.62 29.85
CA ASP A 128 -32.07 -8.47 28.41
C ASP A 128 -30.77 -7.70 28.12
N GLY A 129 -30.20 -6.99 29.12
CA GLY A 129 -28.89 -6.37 29.01
C GLY A 129 -28.83 -5.05 28.24
N ILE A 130 -27.68 -4.79 27.61
CA ILE A 130 -27.35 -3.58 26.83
C ILE A 130 -26.94 -3.99 25.41
N LEU A 131 -27.47 -3.30 24.40
CA LEU A 131 -27.10 -3.44 22.99
C LEU A 131 -26.73 -2.08 22.39
N ALA A 132 -25.52 -1.96 21.85
CA ALA A 132 -25.05 -0.78 21.14
C ALA A 132 -24.72 -1.12 19.67
N HIS A 133 -25.39 -0.48 18.73
CA HIS A 133 -25.13 -0.53 17.30
C HIS A 133 -24.51 0.79 16.85
N VAL A 134 -23.23 0.76 16.48
CA VAL A 134 -22.48 1.96 16.13
C VAL A 134 -21.56 1.79 14.94
N ASP A 135 -21.08 2.88 14.35
CA ASP A 135 -19.90 2.81 13.47
C ASP A 135 -18.63 2.89 14.31
N ARG A 136 -18.57 3.82 15.28
CA ARG A 136 -17.43 4.03 16.18
C ARG A 136 -17.83 4.21 17.64
N LEU A 137 -17.20 3.44 18.54
CA LEU A 137 -17.28 3.60 19.99
C LEU A 137 -15.95 4.16 20.54
N SER A 138 -16.02 5.24 21.33
CA SER A 138 -14.88 5.78 22.09
C SER A 138 -15.24 5.95 23.55
N MET A 139 -14.42 5.38 24.45
CA MET A 139 -14.59 5.45 25.91
C MET A 139 -13.31 5.95 26.57
N THR A 140 -13.37 7.02 27.35
CA THR A 140 -12.19 7.57 28.05
C THR A 140 -12.47 8.05 29.48
N ASN A 141 -11.42 8.23 30.29
CA ASN A 141 -11.47 8.96 31.57
C ASN A 141 -12.60 8.53 32.53
N GLY A 142 -12.68 7.24 32.88
CA GLY A 142 -13.66 6.68 33.82
C GLY A 142 -15.01 6.33 33.22
N ALA A 143 -15.11 6.29 31.88
CA ALA A 143 -16.31 5.91 31.15
C ALA A 143 -16.70 4.43 31.36
N MET A 144 -17.98 4.14 31.57
CA MET A 144 -18.46 2.78 31.88
C MET A 144 -19.67 2.34 31.06
N ILE A 145 -19.65 1.11 30.56
CA ILE A 145 -20.87 0.39 30.15
C ILE A 145 -21.02 -0.80 31.08
N GLU A 146 -22.09 -0.86 31.87
CA GLU A 146 -22.21 -1.84 32.95
C GLU A 146 -23.60 -2.50 33.01
N THR A 147 -23.64 -3.83 33.15
CA THR A 147 -24.81 -4.52 33.69
C THR A 147 -24.58 -4.91 35.14
N LEU A 148 -25.52 -4.56 36.02
CA LEU A 148 -25.37 -4.78 37.46
C LEU A 148 -26.69 -5.25 38.09
N ASN A 149 -26.65 -6.41 38.76
CA ASN A 149 -27.81 -6.94 39.50
C ASN A 149 -27.49 -7.17 40.98
N PHE A 150 -28.37 -6.69 41.86
CA PHE A 150 -28.28 -6.78 43.33
C PHE A 150 -29.19 -7.86 43.95
N GLY A 151 -29.75 -8.78 43.14
CA GLY A 151 -30.75 -9.77 43.55
C GLY A 151 -30.39 -11.24 43.28
N ALA A 152 -31.36 -12.14 43.48
CA ALA A 152 -31.24 -13.58 43.23
C ALA A 152 -31.40 -13.98 41.74
N ALA A 153 -31.13 -13.06 40.80
CA ALA A 153 -31.25 -13.25 39.35
C ALA A 153 -29.91 -12.97 38.65
N ALA A 154 -29.70 -13.58 37.48
CA ALA A 154 -28.50 -13.33 36.67
C ALA A 154 -28.47 -11.87 36.18
N SER A 155 -27.29 -11.31 35.90
CA SER A 155 -27.21 -10.02 35.18
C SER A 155 -27.37 -10.23 33.68
N GLY A 156 -27.98 -9.26 32.99
CA GLY A 156 -28.00 -9.24 31.52
C GLY A 156 -26.62 -9.05 30.92
N GLY A 157 -26.46 -9.35 29.63
CA GLY A 157 -25.20 -9.19 28.92
C GLY A 157 -24.98 -7.78 28.34
N VAL A 158 -23.78 -7.54 27.79
CA VAL A 158 -23.49 -6.35 27.00
C VAL A 158 -23.07 -6.78 25.60
N VAL A 159 -23.70 -6.21 24.58
CA VAL A 159 -23.36 -6.46 23.17
C VAL A 159 -23.04 -5.13 22.49
N VAL A 160 -21.83 -5.00 21.96
CA VAL A 160 -21.40 -3.87 21.15
C VAL A 160 -21.15 -4.37 19.73
N LYS A 161 -21.79 -3.74 18.74
CA LYS A 161 -21.59 -3.97 17.32
C LYS A 161 -21.16 -2.66 16.69
N ALA A 162 -19.85 -2.48 16.56
CA ALA A 162 -19.23 -1.36 15.87
C ALA A 162 -18.92 -1.77 14.43
N ARG A 163 -19.16 -0.92 13.43
CA ARG A 163 -18.76 -1.21 12.05
C ARG A 163 -17.26 -1.03 11.86
N ASP A 164 -16.71 0.07 12.39
CA ASP A 164 -15.36 0.52 12.06
C ASP A 164 -14.39 0.31 13.24
N SER A 165 -14.68 0.87 14.43
CA SER A 165 -13.73 0.83 15.55
C SER A 165 -14.36 0.88 16.95
N THR A 166 -13.74 0.19 17.90
CA THR A 166 -14.00 0.30 19.34
C THR A 166 -12.71 0.65 20.08
N THR A 167 -12.66 1.82 20.71
CA THR A 167 -11.50 2.31 21.48
C THR A 167 -11.90 2.59 22.92
N ILE A 168 -11.22 1.94 23.86
CA ILE A 168 -11.42 2.11 25.30
C ILE A 168 -10.06 2.45 25.91
N SER A 169 -9.90 3.66 26.44
CA SER A 169 -8.61 4.15 26.95
C SER A 169 -8.78 4.94 28.25
N GLY A 170 -8.20 4.46 29.33
CA GLY A 170 -8.33 5.09 30.65
C GLY A 170 -7.95 4.14 31.78
N ASP A 171 -8.15 4.56 33.02
CA ASP A 171 -7.84 3.77 34.22
C ASP A 171 -8.76 2.54 34.42
N ASP A 172 -8.52 1.74 35.48
CA ASP A 172 -9.31 0.55 35.82
C ASP A 172 -10.82 0.82 36.02
N ALA A 173 -11.24 2.08 36.17
CA ALA A 173 -12.65 2.47 36.25
C ALA A 173 -13.28 2.68 34.85
N THR A 174 -12.46 2.71 33.80
CA THR A 174 -12.87 2.82 32.40
C THR A 174 -13.05 1.43 31.81
N GLY A 175 -14.24 1.11 31.30
CA GLY A 175 -14.47 -0.25 30.84
C GLY A 175 -15.89 -0.71 30.55
N ILE A 176 -15.98 -1.97 30.12
CA ILE A 176 -17.25 -2.69 29.96
C ILE A 176 -17.35 -3.77 31.03
N PHE A 177 -18.42 -3.73 31.81
CA PHE A 177 -18.58 -4.53 33.02
C PHE A 177 -19.90 -5.31 33.01
N SER A 178 -19.87 -6.53 33.52
CA SER A 178 -21.06 -7.32 33.79
C SER A 178 -20.91 -8.01 35.13
N SER A 179 -21.76 -7.62 36.09
CA SER A 179 -21.54 -7.93 37.49
C SER A 179 -22.82 -8.37 38.20
N VAL A 180 -22.69 -9.35 39.08
CA VAL A 180 -23.71 -9.72 40.07
C VAL A 180 -23.15 -9.54 41.47
N VAL A 181 -23.88 -8.82 42.33
CA VAL A 181 -23.48 -8.56 43.71
C VAL A 181 -24.43 -9.30 44.65
N CYS A 182 -23.94 -10.41 45.22
CA CYS A 182 -24.71 -11.22 46.17
C CYS A 182 -23.78 -11.93 47.16
N SER A 183 -24.15 -11.93 48.44
CA SER A 183 -23.32 -12.48 49.52
C SER A 183 -23.41 -13.99 49.68
N ASN A 184 -24.45 -14.66 49.17
CA ASN A 184 -24.73 -16.09 49.40
C ASN A 184 -25.46 -16.79 48.22
N CYS A 185 -25.28 -16.34 46.98
CA CYS A 185 -25.93 -16.97 45.83
C CYS A 185 -24.98 -17.23 44.66
N ALA A 186 -25.07 -18.42 44.07
CA ALA A 186 -24.23 -18.89 42.96
C ALA A 186 -24.71 -18.38 41.59
N MET A 187 -25.08 -17.11 41.50
CA MET A 187 -25.67 -16.51 40.29
C MET A 187 -24.58 -16.16 39.26
N ARG A 188 -24.94 -16.22 37.98
CA ARG A 188 -24.03 -15.97 36.84
C ARG A 188 -24.09 -14.53 36.37
N SER A 189 -22.93 -13.93 36.16
CA SER A 189 -22.79 -12.63 35.50
C SER A 189 -23.03 -12.77 34.00
N GLY A 190 -23.65 -11.77 33.38
CA GLY A 190 -23.98 -11.76 31.96
C GLY A 190 -22.76 -11.78 31.05
N ASP A 191 -22.96 -12.27 29.82
CA ASP A 191 -21.91 -12.37 28.81
C ASP A 191 -21.62 -11.00 28.18
N ILE A 192 -20.36 -10.74 27.80
CA ILE A 192 -19.96 -9.51 27.09
C ILE A 192 -19.49 -9.87 25.68
N ARG A 193 -20.03 -9.20 24.66
CA ARG A 193 -19.69 -9.43 23.25
C ARG A 193 -19.37 -8.13 22.53
N VAL A 194 -18.27 -8.10 21.79
CA VAL A 194 -17.86 -6.98 20.92
C VAL A 194 -17.58 -7.51 19.51
N GLU A 195 -18.19 -6.88 18.50
CA GLU A 195 -17.93 -7.09 17.07
C GLU A 195 -17.51 -5.74 16.48
N THR A 196 -16.34 -5.65 15.84
CA THR A 196 -15.74 -4.39 15.35
C THR A 196 -14.74 -4.63 14.22
N GLY A 197 -14.40 -3.61 13.43
CA GLY A 197 -13.24 -3.66 12.54
C GLY A 197 -11.94 -3.73 13.34
N THR A 198 -11.64 -2.63 14.05
CA THR A 198 -10.50 -2.54 14.98
C THR A 198 -10.96 -2.46 16.45
N PHE A 199 -10.25 -3.13 17.35
CA PHE A 199 -10.48 -3.05 18.80
C PHE A 199 -9.20 -2.62 19.53
N SER A 200 -9.28 -1.58 20.38
CA SER A 200 -8.15 -1.10 21.16
C SER A 200 -8.53 -0.88 22.63
N LEU A 201 -7.78 -1.50 23.54
CA LEU A 201 -7.93 -1.39 24.99
C LEU A 201 -6.59 -0.95 25.61
N THR A 202 -6.53 0.28 26.13
CA THR A 202 -5.28 0.94 26.57
C THR A 202 -5.45 1.76 27.87
N GLY A 203 -4.34 2.24 28.44
CA GLY A 203 -4.33 3.15 29.59
C GLY A 203 -4.68 2.55 30.96
N GLY A 204 -4.86 1.22 31.06
CA GLY A 204 -5.33 0.53 32.27
C GLY A 204 -6.79 0.07 32.21
N ALA A 205 -7.46 0.24 31.07
CA ALA A 205 -8.89 -0.01 30.93
C ALA A 205 -9.23 -1.51 31.06
N LEU A 206 -10.47 -1.80 31.45
CA LEU A 206 -10.90 -3.16 31.78
C LEU A 206 -12.18 -3.59 31.04
N MET A 207 -12.19 -4.85 30.60
CA MET A 207 -13.41 -5.53 30.17
C MET A 207 -13.63 -6.74 31.09
N GLU A 208 -14.59 -6.66 32.02
CA GLU A 208 -14.75 -7.68 33.07
C GLU A 208 -16.19 -8.22 33.18
N SER A 209 -16.32 -9.55 33.12
CA SER A 209 -17.56 -10.25 33.54
C SER A 209 -17.29 -11.06 34.80
N GLY A 210 -17.84 -10.66 35.93
CA GLY A 210 -17.55 -11.33 37.20
C GLY A 210 -18.26 -10.76 38.42
N SER A 211 -18.27 -11.54 39.50
CA SER A 211 -18.83 -11.13 40.79
C SER A 211 -17.71 -10.93 41.82
N PRO A 212 -17.67 -9.82 42.56
CA PRO A 212 -16.77 -9.66 43.72
C PRO A 212 -17.06 -10.64 44.87
N GLY A 213 -18.26 -11.25 44.89
CA GLY A 213 -18.71 -12.22 45.88
C GLY A 213 -18.60 -13.67 45.42
N VAL A 214 -19.55 -14.51 45.84
CA VAL A 214 -19.54 -15.96 45.61
C VAL A 214 -20.38 -16.32 44.37
N GLY A 215 -20.22 -15.63 43.24
CA GLY A 215 -20.98 -15.85 42.00
C GLY A 215 -20.18 -16.54 40.89
N GLN A 216 -20.79 -16.72 39.71
CA GLN A 216 -20.13 -17.23 38.50
C GLN A 216 -19.80 -16.07 37.55
N GLY A 217 -18.63 -16.14 36.90
CA GLY A 217 -18.24 -15.22 35.82
C GLY A 217 -18.97 -15.56 34.52
N GLY A 218 -19.31 -14.54 33.72
CA GLY A 218 -19.85 -14.72 32.37
C GLY A 218 -18.74 -14.98 31.34
N SER A 219 -19.14 -15.21 30.10
CA SER A 219 -18.24 -15.41 28.95
C SER A 219 -17.97 -14.06 28.29
N LEU A 220 -16.78 -13.90 27.72
CA LEU A 220 -16.41 -12.72 26.95
C LEU A 220 -16.05 -13.13 25.53
N SER A 221 -16.55 -12.41 24.52
CA SER A 221 -16.19 -12.66 23.12
C SER A 221 -15.90 -11.38 22.36
N ILE A 222 -14.77 -11.32 21.65
CA ILE A 222 -14.41 -10.19 20.78
C ILE A 222 -14.09 -10.72 19.39
N THR A 223 -14.72 -10.13 18.38
CA THR A 223 -14.40 -10.32 16.96
C THR A 223 -13.91 -8.99 16.40
N GLY A 224 -12.64 -8.95 15.97
CA GLY A 224 -12.03 -7.83 15.26
C GLY A 224 -11.75 -8.23 13.82
N ASP A 225 -12.38 -7.59 12.84
CA ASP A 225 -12.19 -7.94 11.42
C ASP A 225 -10.76 -7.61 10.94
N ASP A 226 -10.12 -6.61 11.53
CA ASP A 226 -8.75 -6.17 11.22
C ASP A 226 -7.74 -6.52 12.33
N SER A 227 -7.94 -5.99 13.54
CA SER A 227 -6.99 -6.16 14.65
C SER A 227 -7.61 -5.98 16.04
N ILE A 228 -6.95 -6.58 17.05
CA ILE A 228 -7.22 -6.39 18.48
C ILE A 228 -5.90 -5.97 19.16
N THR A 229 -5.90 -4.85 19.86
CA THR A 229 -4.76 -4.34 20.64
C THR A 229 -5.10 -4.24 22.13
N ILE A 230 -4.25 -4.78 23.00
CA ILE A 230 -4.38 -4.69 24.45
C ILE A 230 -3.04 -4.22 25.02
N ALA A 231 -2.98 -2.98 25.54
CA ALA A 231 -1.71 -2.41 25.98
C ALA A 231 -1.79 -1.65 27.31
N ASP A 232 -0.63 -1.21 27.82
CA ASP A 232 -0.51 -0.29 28.96
C ASP A 232 -1.17 -0.77 30.26
N GLY A 233 -1.05 -2.06 30.60
CA GLY A 233 -1.65 -2.64 31.81
C GLY A 233 -3.14 -2.94 31.70
N SER A 234 -3.75 -2.71 30.53
CA SER A 234 -5.17 -2.96 30.30
C SER A 234 -5.47 -4.45 30.14
N GLY A 235 -6.73 -4.85 30.32
CA GLY A 235 -7.04 -6.27 30.14
C GLY A 235 -8.50 -6.71 30.06
N ILE A 236 -8.64 -7.97 29.68
CA ILE A 236 -9.91 -8.68 29.54
C ILE A 236 -9.97 -9.73 30.64
N ARG A 237 -11.07 -9.79 31.38
CA ARG A 237 -11.19 -10.65 32.56
C ARG A 237 -12.55 -11.33 32.68
N SER A 238 -12.53 -12.63 32.99
CA SER A 238 -13.68 -13.33 33.58
C SER A 238 -13.31 -13.84 34.97
N ARG A 239 -14.15 -13.59 35.98
CA ARG A 239 -13.85 -13.95 37.37
C ARG A 239 -15.06 -14.44 38.16
N GLY A 240 -14.90 -15.51 38.94
CA GLY A 240 -15.95 -16.06 39.80
C GLY A 240 -15.47 -17.10 40.82
N SER A 241 -16.35 -17.53 41.72
CA SER A 241 -16.06 -18.54 42.76
C SER A 241 -16.74 -19.90 42.54
N PHE A 242 -17.81 -19.98 41.73
CA PHE A 242 -18.55 -21.23 41.43
C PHE A 242 -18.54 -21.61 39.94
N GLY A 243 -17.58 -21.11 39.18
CA GLY A 243 -17.47 -21.32 37.73
C GLY A 243 -17.22 -20.01 36.97
N ILE A 244 -16.55 -20.12 35.81
CA ILE A 244 -16.11 -19.00 34.98
C ILE A 244 -16.49 -19.29 33.54
N GLY A 245 -17.05 -18.30 32.85
CA GLY A 245 -17.32 -18.38 31.42
C GLY A 245 -16.04 -18.38 30.59
N GLN A 246 -16.17 -18.77 29.31
CA GLN A 246 -15.02 -18.81 28.41
C GLN A 246 -14.70 -17.41 27.87
N ILE A 247 -13.43 -17.17 27.54
CA ILE A 247 -13.00 -15.98 26.80
C ILE A 247 -12.67 -16.40 25.37
N GLN A 248 -13.31 -15.78 24.38
CA GLN A 248 -13.09 -16.06 22.97
C GLN A 248 -12.64 -14.80 22.21
N LEU A 249 -11.55 -14.92 21.46
CA LEU A 249 -11.00 -13.86 20.62
C LEU A 249 -10.91 -14.36 19.19
N LYS A 250 -11.30 -13.51 18.23
CA LYS A 250 -11.16 -13.80 16.80
C LYS A 250 -10.68 -12.55 16.05
N THR A 251 -9.51 -12.60 15.41
CA THR A 251 -8.98 -11.49 14.62
C THR A 251 -7.76 -11.88 13.76
N PRO A 252 -7.48 -11.23 12.63
CA PRO A 252 -6.22 -11.44 11.91
C PRO A 252 -4.97 -11.12 12.74
N LEU A 253 -5.00 -10.07 13.59
CA LEU A 253 -3.85 -9.67 14.43
C LEU A 253 -4.29 -9.40 15.87
N LEU A 254 -3.72 -10.13 16.83
CA LEU A 254 -3.80 -9.82 18.26
C LEU A 254 -2.43 -9.31 18.75
N SER A 255 -2.35 -8.03 19.10
CA SER A 255 -1.14 -7.40 19.66
C SER A 255 -1.35 -7.08 21.14
N MET A 256 -0.48 -7.60 22.00
CA MET A 256 -0.51 -7.39 23.43
C MET A 256 0.81 -6.82 23.92
N ASP A 257 0.77 -5.64 24.54
CA ASP A 257 1.98 -4.99 25.07
C ASP A 257 1.79 -4.57 26.54
N ASN A 258 2.38 -5.30 27.48
CA ASN A 258 2.08 -5.13 28.91
C ASN A 258 0.55 -5.24 29.24
N GLY A 259 -0.23 -5.93 28.41
CA GLY A 259 -1.67 -6.17 28.61
C GLY A 259 -1.97 -7.57 29.14
N PHE A 260 -3.19 -7.83 29.62
CA PHE A 260 -3.59 -9.16 30.12
C PHE A 260 -4.94 -9.68 29.63
N ILE A 261 -5.06 -10.99 29.48
CA ILE A 261 -6.32 -11.72 29.29
C ILE A 261 -6.38 -12.80 30.39
N SER A 262 -7.41 -12.78 31.23
CA SER A 262 -7.46 -13.70 32.37
C SER A 262 -8.84 -14.29 32.68
N ALA A 263 -8.88 -15.60 32.96
CA ALA A 263 -10.09 -16.35 33.31
C ALA A 263 -9.90 -17.05 34.66
N ASP A 264 -9.95 -16.29 35.76
CA ASP A 264 -9.42 -16.72 37.07
C ASP A 264 -10.48 -16.92 38.16
N THR A 265 -10.34 -17.97 38.98
CA THR A 265 -11.25 -18.17 40.15
C THR A 265 -10.77 -17.38 41.36
N ASN A 266 -11.70 -16.89 42.18
CA ASN A 266 -11.38 -16.19 43.44
C ASN A 266 -11.55 -17.11 44.67
N VAL A 267 -10.73 -16.92 45.71
CA VAL A 267 -10.59 -17.78 46.90
C VAL A 267 -11.79 -17.66 47.84
N SER A 268 -12.33 -18.82 48.25
CA SER A 268 -13.18 -19.14 49.44
C SER A 268 -14.32 -20.14 49.14
N ALA A 269 -14.28 -20.85 48.01
CA ALA A 269 -15.20 -21.96 47.77
C ALA A 269 -14.73 -23.22 48.52
N ILE A 270 -15.63 -23.83 49.30
CA ILE A 270 -15.43 -25.11 50.01
C ILE A 270 -15.53 -26.29 49.01
N GLN A 271 -15.95 -26.03 47.78
CA GLN A 271 -16.21 -27.00 46.72
C GLN A 271 -15.31 -26.74 45.50
N SER A 272 -14.98 -27.81 44.77
CA SER A 272 -14.00 -27.80 43.67
C SER A 272 -14.60 -27.30 42.37
N PHE A 273 -14.10 -26.17 41.84
CA PHE A 273 -14.50 -25.62 40.54
C PHE A 273 -13.29 -25.29 39.67
N SER A 274 -13.49 -25.36 38.36
CA SER A 274 -12.47 -25.12 37.33
C SER A 274 -12.37 -23.65 36.95
N ALA A 275 -11.16 -23.21 36.57
CA ALA A 275 -10.98 -21.92 35.90
C ALA A 275 -11.58 -21.95 34.47
N GLY A 276 -11.81 -20.78 33.87
CA GLY A 276 -12.48 -20.66 32.58
C GLY A 276 -11.52 -20.91 31.41
N ASP A 277 -12.02 -21.48 30.31
CA ASP A 277 -11.17 -21.68 29.12
C ASP A 277 -10.97 -20.38 28.34
N ILE A 278 -9.80 -20.22 27.72
CA ILE A 278 -9.49 -19.12 26.81
C ILE A 278 -9.25 -19.70 25.41
N ARG A 279 -9.93 -19.15 24.41
CA ARG A 279 -9.75 -19.52 22.99
C ARG A 279 -9.43 -18.28 22.16
N ALA A 280 -8.26 -18.26 21.53
CA ALA A 280 -7.86 -17.22 20.59
C ALA A 280 -7.69 -17.82 19.18
N ASP A 281 -8.62 -17.48 18.28
CA ASP A 281 -8.56 -17.79 16.84
C ASP A 281 -7.97 -16.59 16.11
N VAL A 282 -6.64 -16.58 15.99
CA VAL A 282 -5.88 -15.39 15.56
C VAL A 282 -4.95 -15.72 14.41
N GLY A 283 -4.80 -14.80 13.44
CA GLY A 283 -3.81 -14.92 12.37
C GLY A 283 -2.38 -14.80 12.90
N THR A 284 -2.07 -13.68 13.56
CA THR A 284 -0.80 -13.43 14.23
C THR A 284 -1.05 -13.01 15.68
N LEU A 285 -0.31 -13.58 16.64
CA LEU A 285 -0.30 -13.17 18.05
C LEU A 285 1.08 -12.58 18.40
N ILE A 286 1.12 -11.34 18.86
CA ILE A 286 2.32 -10.67 19.37
C ILE A 286 2.11 -10.37 20.85
N MET A 287 3.03 -10.80 21.71
CA MET A 287 3.03 -10.49 23.14
C MET A 287 4.39 -9.91 23.54
N SER A 288 4.42 -8.71 24.12
CA SER A 288 5.65 -8.02 24.54
C SER A 288 5.54 -7.41 25.94
N HIS A 289 6.69 -6.97 26.47
CA HIS A 289 6.84 -6.25 27.74
C HIS A 289 6.01 -6.81 28.92
N GLY A 290 5.98 -8.13 29.09
CA GLY A 290 5.32 -8.79 30.21
C GLY A 290 3.83 -9.08 30.03
N ALA A 291 3.30 -8.98 28.80
CA ALA A 291 1.90 -9.33 28.48
C ALA A 291 1.53 -10.77 28.91
N GLN A 292 0.29 -10.99 29.36
CA GLN A 292 -0.13 -12.28 29.97
C GLN A 292 -1.46 -12.82 29.42
N ILE A 293 -1.52 -14.12 29.15
CA ILE A 293 -2.76 -14.87 28.94
C ILE A 293 -2.83 -15.95 30.02
N SER A 294 -3.81 -15.87 30.93
CA SER A 294 -3.85 -16.78 32.09
C SER A 294 -5.23 -17.37 32.38
N SER A 295 -5.25 -18.63 32.78
CA SER A 295 -6.46 -19.31 33.25
C SER A 295 -6.15 -20.07 34.55
N SER A 296 -6.38 -19.41 35.69
CA SER A 296 -5.90 -19.86 37.00
C SER A 296 -7.01 -20.18 38.00
N SER A 297 -6.84 -21.28 38.74
CA SER A 297 -7.67 -21.65 39.88
C SER A 297 -6.93 -21.40 41.20
N GLU A 298 -7.43 -20.46 41.99
CA GLU A 298 -6.87 -20.09 43.30
C GLU A 298 -7.43 -20.96 44.46
N VAL A 299 -8.25 -21.96 44.15
CA VAL A 299 -8.90 -22.84 45.15
C VAL A 299 -7.89 -23.83 45.74
N LEU A 300 -7.78 -23.85 47.08
CA LEU A 300 -6.82 -24.68 47.83
C LEU A 300 -7.19 -26.17 47.93
N SER A 301 -8.44 -26.54 47.63
CA SER A 301 -8.92 -27.94 47.59
C SER A 301 -8.57 -28.60 46.24
N SER A 302 -9.52 -29.06 45.42
CA SER A 302 -9.25 -29.76 44.15
C SER A 302 -9.69 -29.00 42.88
N GLY A 303 -9.62 -27.67 42.89
CA GLY A 303 -9.95 -26.85 41.71
C GLY A 303 -8.92 -26.99 40.58
N THR A 304 -9.37 -27.21 39.34
CA THR A 304 -8.49 -27.40 38.17
C THR A 304 -8.22 -26.07 37.44
N GLY A 305 -7.02 -25.89 36.90
CA GLY A 305 -6.76 -24.86 35.90
C GLY A 305 -7.61 -25.10 34.65
N GLY A 306 -8.05 -24.03 33.99
CA GLY A 306 -8.78 -24.11 32.72
C GLY A 306 -7.84 -24.35 31.54
N ASN A 307 -8.39 -24.45 30.33
CA ASN A 307 -7.61 -24.71 29.12
C ASN A 307 -7.41 -23.45 28.29
N ILE A 308 -6.21 -23.29 27.73
CA ILE A 308 -5.92 -22.21 26.78
C ILE A 308 -5.72 -22.84 25.40
N THR A 309 -6.49 -22.41 24.40
CA THR A 309 -6.33 -22.82 23.00
C THR A 309 -6.01 -21.61 22.13
N ILE A 310 -4.89 -21.65 21.42
CA ILE A 310 -4.48 -20.60 20.48
C ILE A 310 -4.33 -21.23 19.09
N GLY A 311 -4.98 -20.63 18.09
CA GLY A 311 -4.82 -20.98 16.68
C GLY A 311 -5.99 -21.73 16.01
N PRO A 312 -5.88 -22.01 14.70
CA PRO A 312 -4.65 -21.96 13.90
C PRO A 312 -4.15 -20.53 13.63
N SER A 313 -2.87 -20.28 13.88
CA SER A 313 -2.19 -19.00 13.63
C SER A 313 -1.06 -19.17 12.61
N VAL A 314 -0.73 -18.12 11.87
CA VAL A 314 0.45 -18.01 11.01
C VAL A 314 1.71 -17.79 11.85
N ALA A 315 1.64 -16.94 12.88
CA ALA A 315 2.76 -16.59 13.74
C ALA A 315 2.36 -16.36 15.20
N LEU A 316 3.17 -16.85 16.15
CA LEU A 316 3.08 -16.56 17.58
C LEU A 316 4.41 -15.96 18.06
N ILE A 317 4.44 -14.69 18.41
CA ILE A 317 5.64 -13.96 18.84
C ILE A 317 5.53 -13.64 20.34
N LEU A 318 6.50 -14.08 21.13
CA LEU A 318 6.57 -13.86 22.58
C LEU A 318 7.87 -13.13 22.92
N GLU A 319 7.79 -11.96 23.56
CA GLU A 319 8.91 -11.07 23.86
C GLU A 319 8.81 -10.48 25.29
N GLY A 320 9.93 -9.99 25.83
CA GLY A 320 9.92 -9.12 27.02
C GLY A 320 9.31 -9.72 28.30
N GLY A 321 9.40 -11.04 28.51
CA GLY A 321 8.86 -11.70 29.71
C GLY A 321 7.37 -12.03 29.66
N SER A 322 6.77 -12.03 28.47
CA SER A 322 5.36 -12.42 28.24
C SER A 322 5.03 -13.85 28.69
N ALA A 323 3.81 -14.12 29.13
CA ALA A 323 3.43 -15.42 29.70
C ALA A 323 2.08 -15.96 29.21
N ILE A 324 2.01 -17.26 28.92
CA ILE A 324 0.77 -18.01 28.68
C ILE A 324 0.69 -19.12 29.73
N GLU A 325 -0.23 -19.01 30.68
CA GLU A 325 -0.21 -19.85 31.88
C GLU A 325 -1.57 -20.41 32.29
N THR A 326 -1.59 -21.69 32.65
CA THR A 326 -2.70 -22.30 33.37
C THR A 326 -2.20 -22.76 34.73
N ARG A 327 -2.95 -22.50 35.80
CA ARG A 327 -2.51 -22.80 37.17
C ARG A 327 -3.62 -23.38 38.03
N ALA A 328 -3.32 -24.40 38.83
CA ALA A 328 -4.14 -24.85 39.95
C ALA A 328 -3.36 -24.72 41.26
N LYS A 329 -3.87 -23.98 42.25
CA LYS A 329 -3.15 -23.75 43.51
C LYS A 329 -3.25 -24.91 44.51
N GLY A 330 -4.35 -25.67 44.48
CA GLY A 330 -4.61 -26.83 45.35
C GLY A 330 -4.20 -28.19 44.73
N GLU A 331 -4.90 -29.25 45.12
CA GLU A 331 -4.80 -30.63 44.63
C GLU A 331 -5.52 -30.88 43.28
N GLY A 332 -5.85 -29.83 42.52
CA GLY A 332 -6.46 -29.97 41.19
C GLY A 332 -5.44 -29.99 40.06
N SER A 333 -5.87 -30.44 38.87
CA SER A 333 -5.01 -30.52 37.68
C SER A 333 -4.67 -29.13 37.10
N GLY A 334 -3.45 -28.95 36.59
CA GLY A 334 -2.94 -27.69 36.03
C GLY A 334 -3.53 -27.24 34.68
N GLY A 335 -4.45 -27.98 34.07
CA GLY A 335 -5.13 -27.61 32.80
C GLY A 335 -4.36 -28.02 31.53
N ARG A 336 -4.87 -27.67 30.34
CA ARG A 336 -4.20 -27.89 29.05
C ARG A 336 -3.97 -26.59 28.29
N ILE A 337 -2.75 -26.36 27.82
CA ILE A 337 -2.42 -25.33 26.85
C ILE A 337 -2.21 -26.02 25.51
N ALA A 338 -3.01 -25.68 24.51
CA ALA A 338 -2.93 -26.20 23.14
C ALA A 338 -2.72 -25.05 22.17
N ILE A 339 -1.54 -24.97 21.56
CA ILE A 339 -1.18 -23.92 20.59
C ILE A 339 -1.02 -24.58 19.23
N THR A 340 -1.77 -24.14 18.23
CA THR A 340 -1.60 -24.52 16.83
C THR A 340 -1.13 -23.30 16.06
N SER A 341 0.15 -23.29 15.68
CA SER A 341 0.72 -22.18 14.89
C SER A 341 1.60 -22.73 13.79
N GLN A 342 1.61 -22.09 12.62
CA GLN A 342 2.61 -22.39 11.58
C GLN A 342 4.02 -22.00 12.03
N SER A 343 4.16 -21.03 12.96
CA SER A 343 5.46 -20.58 13.45
C SER A 343 5.34 -20.02 14.88
N VAL A 344 6.21 -20.46 15.80
CA VAL A 344 6.30 -19.95 17.19
C VAL A 344 7.68 -19.33 17.39
N PHE A 345 7.70 -18.06 17.77
CA PHE A 345 8.87 -17.19 17.91
C PHE A 345 9.03 -16.81 19.39
N PRO A 346 9.75 -17.60 20.21
CA PRO A 346 10.22 -17.12 21.50
C PRO A 346 11.33 -16.06 21.30
N PRO A 347 11.60 -15.19 22.30
CA PRO A 347 12.72 -14.27 22.18
C PRO A 347 13.99 -15.11 22.24
N LEU A 348 14.83 -15.00 21.21
CA LEU A 348 16.19 -15.55 21.06
C LEU A 348 16.57 -16.60 22.12
N MET A 349 16.56 -17.86 21.70
CA MET A 349 17.00 -19.03 22.47
C MET A 349 18.25 -18.73 23.31
N GLN A 350 18.07 -18.59 24.64
CA GLN A 350 19.16 -18.87 25.57
C GLN A 350 19.45 -20.37 25.47
N GLN A 351 20.71 -20.73 25.19
CA GLN A 351 21.10 -22.15 25.19
C GLN A 351 20.77 -22.79 26.54
N GLY A 352 20.09 -23.94 26.48
CA GLY A 352 20.04 -24.88 27.59
C GLY A 352 18.82 -24.80 28.49
N ALA A 353 17.73 -24.14 28.10
CA ALA A 353 16.48 -24.29 28.82
C ALA A 353 15.28 -24.48 27.90
N THR A 354 14.98 -25.75 27.61
CA THR A 354 13.60 -26.20 27.52
C THR A 354 12.95 -25.89 28.87
N PHE A 355 12.43 -24.68 29.08
CA PHE A 355 11.57 -24.42 30.24
C PHE A 355 10.14 -24.87 29.93
N VAL A 356 9.99 -26.17 29.68
CA VAL A 356 8.88 -26.91 30.29
C VAL A 356 9.40 -27.37 31.65
N SER A 357 9.65 -26.45 32.60
CA SER A 357 10.01 -26.89 33.95
C SER A 357 8.77 -27.37 34.68
N PHE A 358 8.74 -28.67 34.98
CA PHE A 358 7.99 -29.21 36.09
C PHE A 358 8.80 -29.01 37.38
N GLU A 359 8.99 -27.78 37.87
CA GLU A 359 9.55 -27.54 39.22
C GLU A 359 9.19 -26.13 39.75
N PRO A 360 8.96 -25.97 41.07
CA PRO A 360 8.43 -24.75 41.64
C PRO A 360 9.49 -23.64 41.75
N TYR A 361 9.11 -22.46 41.24
CA TYR A 361 9.59 -21.12 41.58
C TYR A 361 11.04 -20.98 42.09
N LYS A 362 11.96 -20.60 41.19
CA LYS A 362 13.14 -19.79 41.56
C LYS A 362 12.97 -18.39 41.00
N GLN A 363 12.99 -17.38 41.88
CA GLN A 363 13.01 -15.97 41.48
C GLN A 363 14.23 -15.67 40.60
N GLY A 364 14.02 -15.03 39.45
CA GLY A 364 15.10 -14.37 38.70
C GLY A 364 15.28 -14.74 37.21
N VAL A 365 14.42 -15.54 36.58
CA VAL A 365 14.54 -15.86 35.14
C VAL A 365 13.65 -14.93 34.30
N SER A 366 14.27 -14.12 33.44
CA SER A 366 13.67 -13.12 32.55
C SER A 366 13.49 -13.69 31.13
N GLY A 367 12.48 -14.52 30.91
CA GLY A 367 12.14 -15.08 29.59
C GLY A 367 10.63 -15.28 29.43
N ALA A 368 10.17 -15.37 28.18
CA ALA A 368 8.77 -15.69 27.90
C ALA A 368 8.42 -17.09 28.45
N ARG A 369 7.21 -17.28 28.99
CA ARG A 369 6.80 -18.50 29.68
C ARG A 369 5.54 -19.11 29.09
N ILE A 370 5.55 -20.43 28.85
CA ILE A 370 4.33 -21.21 28.62
C ILE A 370 4.29 -22.32 29.66
N SER A 371 3.32 -22.31 30.57
CA SER A 371 3.30 -23.28 31.68
C SER A 371 1.91 -23.70 32.12
N ALA A 372 1.73 -25.00 32.34
CA ALA A 372 0.52 -25.59 32.91
C ALA A 372 0.85 -26.23 34.27
N ALA A 373 0.67 -25.50 35.38
CA ALA A 373 1.19 -25.87 36.69
C ALA A 373 0.09 -26.24 37.71
N ALA A 374 0.41 -27.12 38.67
CA ALA A 374 -0.46 -27.46 39.80
C ALA A 374 0.28 -27.37 41.15
N GLY A 375 -0.45 -27.25 42.25
CA GLY A 375 0.09 -27.24 43.61
C GLY A 375 0.77 -28.56 43.99
N ASN A 376 0.27 -29.68 43.45
CA ASN A 376 0.96 -30.97 43.42
C ASN A 376 1.62 -31.18 42.04
N PRO A 377 2.96 -31.33 41.96
CA PRO A 377 3.66 -31.57 40.70
C PRO A 377 3.14 -32.78 39.90
N GLU A 378 2.65 -33.82 40.58
CA GLU A 378 2.06 -35.02 39.95
C GLU A 378 0.74 -34.74 39.20
N LEU A 379 0.14 -33.57 39.42
CA LEU A 379 -1.12 -33.14 38.81
C LEU A 379 -0.92 -31.96 37.83
N SER A 380 0.33 -31.66 37.46
CA SER A 380 0.64 -30.60 36.50
C SER A 380 -0.08 -30.84 35.16
N GLY A 381 -0.40 -29.75 34.47
CA GLY A 381 -1.14 -29.77 33.23
C GLY A 381 -0.30 -30.17 32.01
N THR A 382 -0.92 -30.17 30.83
CA THR A 382 -0.25 -30.48 29.56
C THR A 382 -0.05 -29.21 28.73
N VAL A 383 1.13 -29.06 28.13
CA VAL A 383 1.41 -28.03 27.13
C VAL A 383 1.68 -28.75 25.81
N GLU A 384 0.85 -28.50 24.82
CA GLU A 384 0.95 -29.05 23.47
C GLU A 384 1.07 -27.91 22.48
N ILE A 385 2.22 -27.81 21.82
CA ILE A 385 2.47 -26.83 20.78
C ILE A 385 2.56 -27.61 19.47
N ASN A 386 1.43 -27.67 18.77
CA ASN A 386 1.34 -28.26 17.45
C ASN A 386 1.80 -27.22 16.43
N THR A 387 3.05 -27.36 16.00
CA THR A 387 3.54 -26.68 14.82
C THR A 387 3.56 -27.70 13.68
N PRO A 388 2.56 -27.72 12.78
CA PRO A 388 2.38 -28.82 11.83
C PRO A 388 3.58 -29.05 10.89
N GLU A 389 4.57 -28.14 10.86
CA GLU A 389 5.69 -28.16 9.92
C GLU A 389 7.08 -27.87 10.52
N THR A 390 7.27 -27.88 11.84
CA THR A 390 8.59 -27.58 12.44
C THR A 390 9.07 -28.61 13.46
N ASP A 391 9.67 -29.70 12.97
CA ASP A 391 10.73 -30.40 13.71
C ASP A 391 12.05 -29.64 13.52
N ILE A 392 12.19 -28.51 14.22
CA ILE A 392 13.38 -27.65 14.18
C ILE A 392 14.51 -28.17 15.11
N GLU A 393 14.19 -28.99 16.11
CA GLU A 393 15.18 -29.44 17.11
C GLU A 393 16.28 -30.32 16.51
N SER A 394 16.02 -31.01 15.39
CA SER A 394 16.99 -31.92 14.78
C SER A 394 18.03 -31.26 13.88
N GLN A 395 17.88 -29.97 13.52
CA GLN A 395 18.73 -29.33 12.48
C GLN A 395 19.59 -28.15 12.94
N VAL A 396 19.39 -27.59 14.14
CA VAL A 396 20.19 -26.47 14.64
C VAL A 396 21.28 -26.98 15.59
N SER A 397 22.25 -27.72 15.05
CA SER A 397 23.47 -28.05 15.79
C SER A 397 24.50 -26.92 15.64
N ALA A 398 24.79 -26.31 16.79
CA ALA A 398 25.98 -25.53 17.16
C ALA A 398 26.38 -24.33 16.28
N LEU A 399 26.44 -23.15 16.91
CA LEU A 399 27.64 -22.31 16.87
C LEU A 399 27.62 -21.33 18.05
N ALA A 400 28.67 -21.45 18.86
CA ALA A 400 28.92 -20.64 20.05
C ALA A 400 29.87 -19.50 19.70
N VAL A 401 29.59 -18.28 20.19
CA VAL A 401 30.58 -17.21 20.38
C VAL A 401 30.19 -16.43 21.64
N PRO A 402 31.14 -16.06 22.52
CA PRO A 402 30.88 -15.87 23.95
C PRO A 402 30.29 -14.51 24.31
N TYR A 403 29.51 -14.51 25.38
CA TYR A 403 28.86 -13.35 25.96
C TYR A 403 29.87 -12.49 26.75
N LEU A 404 29.89 -11.18 26.50
CA LEU A 404 30.45 -10.17 27.39
C LEU A 404 29.40 -9.86 28.48
N GLY A 405 29.74 -10.17 29.72
CA GLY A 405 28.83 -10.12 30.87
C GLY A 405 28.22 -8.74 31.12
N ALA A 406 26.90 -8.74 31.32
CA ALA A 406 26.15 -7.60 31.84
C ALA A 406 26.47 -7.41 33.33
N GLN A 407 27.42 -6.55 33.65
CA GLN A 407 27.47 -5.86 34.93
C GLN A 407 27.75 -4.38 34.71
N SER A 408 26.69 -3.58 34.58
CA SER A 408 26.56 -2.26 35.24
C SER A 408 25.44 -1.39 34.65
N ILE A 409 24.17 -1.74 34.87
CA ILE A 409 23.04 -0.77 34.89
C ILE A 409 22.06 -1.35 35.94
N ALA A 410 21.69 -0.72 37.06
CA ALA A 410 21.53 0.69 37.37
C ALA A 410 21.87 0.97 38.85
N SER A 411 22.28 2.20 39.15
CA SER A 411 21.83 2.84 40.39
C SER A 411 21.74 4.36 40.20
N ALA A 412 20.54 4.88 40.51
CA ALA A 412 20.15 6.28 40.70
C ALA A 412 19.99 7.19 39.46
N CYS A 413 18.74 7.62 39.24
CA CYS A 413 18.47 8.96 38.71
C CYS A 413 18.99 9.99 39.73
N ALA A 414 20.23 10.44 39.55
CA ALA A 414 20.72 11.64 40.22
C ALA A 414 20.39 12.84 39.34
N ALA A 415 19.54 13.74 39.82
CA ALA A 415 19.43 15.09 39.28
C ALA A 415 20.83 15.72 39.29
N ARG A 416 21.42 15.95 38.11
CA ARG A 416 22.69 16.68 37.97
C ARG A 416 22.39 18.17 37.87
N ALA A 417 23.19 18.95 38.60
CA ALA A 417 23.09 20.39 38.69
C ALA A 417 23.32 21.10 37.34
N SER A 418 22.76 22.31 37.27
CA SER A 418 22.78 23.27 36.17
C SER A 418 24.09 23.35 35.38
N GLY A 419 24.01 23.22 34.05
CA GLY A 419 25.04 23.69 33.13
C GLY A 419 25.57 22.70 32.08
N GLN A 420 25.00 21.50 31.91
CA GLN A 420 25.37 20.61 30.81
C GLN A 420 24.13 20.22 29.99
N THR A 421 24.17 20.55 28.70
CA THR A 421 23.16 20.18 27.70
C THR A 421 23.24 18.68 27.44
N GLY A 422 22.19 17.94 27.80
CA GLY A 422 21.96 16.59 27.28
C GLY A 422 21.31 16.69 25.90
N SER A 423 21.88 16.03 24.90
CA SER A 423 21.20 15.80 23.62
C SER A 423 20.45 14.48 23.68
N PHE A 424 19.21 14.48 23.19
CA PHE A 424 18.44 13.28 22.87
C PHE A 424 18.34 13.25 21.34
N GLU A 425 18.88 12.21 20.73
CA GLU A 425 18.88 12.03 19.28
C GLU A 425 17.67 11.18 18.89
N VAL A 426 16.64 11.83 18.33
CA VAL A 426 15.53 11.14 17.68
C VAL A 426 15.89 10.99 16.22
N ALA A 427 16.22 9.77 15.82
CA ALA A 427 16.48 9.46 14.43
C ALA A 427 15.19 8.92 13.78
N ARG A 428 14.59 9.71 12.89
CA ARG A 428 13.71 9.21 11.84
C ARG A 428 13.94 9.97 10.55
N SER A 429 13.88 9.18 9.50
CA SER A 429 14.10 9.49 8.10
C SER A 429 12.91 10.20 7.47
N ARG A 430 13.18 11.32 6.78
CA ARG A 430 12.27 12.00 5.84
C ARG A 430 12.00 11.10 4.63
N GLY A 431 10.88 11.34 3.93
CA GLY A 431 10.43 10.63 2.71
C GLY A 431 11.49 9.75 2.07
N LEU A 432 11.57 8.50 2.56
CA LEU A 432 12.59 7.55 2.18
C LEU A 432 12.25 6.94 0.82
N PRO A 433 13.24 6.44 0.07
CA PRO A 433 12.99 5.58 -1.08
C PRO A 433 12.03 4.44 -0.69
N ALA A 434 11.22 3.99 -1.66
CA ALA A 434 10.24 2.91 -1.49
C ALA A 434 10.87 1.56 -1.07
N SER A 435 12.21 1.46 -1.04
CA SER A 435 12.94 0.53 -0.20
C SER A 435 14.35 1.08 0.13
N PRO A 436 14.95 0.73 1.28
CA PRO A 436 16.38 0.95 1.58
C PRO A 436 17.36 0.21 0.64
N GLU A 437 16.84 -0.54 -0.33
CA GLU A 437 17.61 -1.43 -1.21
C GLU A 437 18.13 -0.68 -2.44
N GLU A 438 17.51 0.45 -2.78
CA GLU A 438 17.91 1.34 -3.87
C GLU A 438 18.86 2.44 -3.37
N LEU A 439 19.54 3.09 -4.31
CA LEU A 439 20.61 4.08 -4.09
C LEU A 439 20.34 4.97 -2.88
N LEU A 440 21.34 5.14 -2.02
CA LEU A 440 21.16 5.90 -0.80
C LEU A 440 20.98 7.38 -1.17
N LEU A 441 19.77 7.87 -0.93
CA LEU A 441 19.51 9.29 -0.94
C LEU A 441 20.36 9.98 0.12
N ALA A 442 21.15 10.96 -0.31
CA ALA A 442 21.78 11.86 0.63
C ALA A 442 20.78 12.99 0.94
N SER A 443 20.32 13.06 2.19
CA SER A 443 20.18 14.28 3.00
C SER A 443 19.42 13.95 4.30
N ASP A 444 20.06 13.23 5.23
CA ASP A 444 19.99 13.73 6.61
C ASP A 444 20.65 15.12 6.57
N GLU A 445 20.02 16.11 7.22
CA GLU A 445 20.35 17.55 7.12
C GLU A 445 21.81 17.85 6.71
N PRO A 446 22.08 18.74 5.74
CA PRO A 446 23.38 19.37 5.67
C PRO A 446 23.53 20.20 6.95
N GLU A 447 24.18 19.58 7.92
CA GLU A 447 24.79 20.14 9.11
C GLU A 447 24.00 21.25 9.80
N GLY A 448 23.49 20.92 11.00
CA GLY A 448 23.35 21.85 12.11
C GLY A 448 22.83 23.23 11.70
N ALA A 449 21.52 23.42 11.84
CA ALA A 449 21.10 24.68 12.42
C ALA A 449 21.73 24.77 13.84
N GLU A 450 23.02 25.10 13.93
CA GLU A 450 23.37 26.25 14.74
C GLU A 450 22.54 27.39 14.14
N VAL A 451 21.28 27.49 14.59
CA VAL A 451 20.79 28.82 14.90
C VAL A 451 21.85 29.31 15.86
N ASP A 452 22.74 30.14 15.35
CA ASP A 452 23.72 30.83 16.16
C ASP A 452 22.87 31.72 17.09
N VAL A 453 22.41 31.14 18.20
CA VAL A 453 21.73 31.89 19.26
C VAL A 453 22.87 32.65 19.89
N ALA A 454 23.16 33.81 19.28
CA ALA A 454 24.26 34.67 19.63
C ALA A 454 24.40 34.71 21.15
N SER A 455 25.50 34.18 21.67
CA SER A 455 25.84 34.21 23.09
C SER A 455 26.29 35.62 23.55
N GLY A 456 25.87 36.66 22.83
CA GLY A 456 26.05 38.07 23.15
C GLY A 456 24.69 38.76 23.22
N ALA A 457 24.58 39.77 24.09
CA ALA A 457 23.34 40.54 24.30
C ALA A 457 22.69 40.96 22.96
N PRO A 458 21.38 40.75 22.77
CA PRO A 458 20.72 40.93 21.49
C PRO A 458 20.77 42.39 21.03
N SER A 459 20.99 42.59 19.74
CA SER A 459 20.78 43.89 19.10
C SER A 459 19.27 44.11 18.85
N ASP A 460 18.83 45.35 18.62
CA ASP A 460 17.43 45.66 18.30
C ASP A 460 16.91 44.96 17.03
N ALA A 461 17.81 44.50 16.14
CA ALA A 461 17.47 43.70 14.96
C ALA A 461 17.16 42.22 15.28
N ASP A 462 17.75 41.66 16.34
CA ASP A 462 17.56 40.26 16.77
C ASP A 462 16.21 40.06 17.49
N ALA A 463 15.65 41.12 18.08
CA ALA A 463 14.35 41.07 18.76
C ALA A 463 13.16 40.97 17.79
N ALA A 464 13.29 41.51 16.57
CA ALA A 464 12.23 41.51 15.56
C ALA A 464 12.10 40.15 14.83
N SER A 465 13.19 39.38 14.73
CA SER A 465 13.26 38.08 14.05
C SER A 465 13.04 36.88 14.98
N ALA A 466 13.07 37.07 16.30
CA ALA A 466 12.88 36.00 17.30
C ALA A 466 11.59 35.16 17.12
N PRO A 467 10.41 35.75 16.80
CA PRO A 467 9.21 34.94 16.59
C PRO A 467 9.29 34.06 15.34
N ALA A 468 9.93 34.55 14.27
CA ALA A 468 10.13 33.77 13.04
C ALA A 468 11.12 32.63 13.24
N ASN A 469 12.20 32.87 13.99
CA ASN A 469 13.19 31.84 14.34
C ASN A 469 12.58 30.73 15.20
N ASN A 470 11.64 31.05 16.09
CA ASN A 470 10.91 30.06 16.87
C ASN A 470 10.04 29.16 15.98
N GLU A 471 9.33 29.73 15.00
CA GLU A 471 8.52 28.94 14.06
C GLU A 471 9.41 28.10 13.12
N LEU A 472 10.55 28.63 12.65
CA LEU A 472 11.55 27.86 11.90
C LEU A 472 12.07 26.67 12.71
N ALA A 473 12.44 26.88 13.98
CA ALA A 473 12.91 25.82 14.87
C ALA A 473 11.82 24.79 15.18
N ALA A 474 10.58 25.23 15.39
CA ALA A 474 9.43 24.36 15.60
C ALA A 474 9.11 23.52 14.35
N GLY A 475 9.24 24.11 13.15
CA GLY A 475 9.12 23.41 11.87
C GLY A 475 10.19 22.35 11.69
N LEU A 476 11.46 22.68 11.96
CA LEU A 476 12.57 21.71 11.94
C LEU A 476 12.36 20.59 12.97
N LEU A 477 11.87 20.91 14.17
CA LEU A 477 11.55 19.92 15.19
C LEU A 477 10.39 19.01 14.76
N ALA A 478 9.35 19.58 14.14
CA ALA A 478 8.23 18.81 13.58
C ALA A 478 8.69 17.90 12.44
N MET A 479 9.59 18.38 11.56
CA MET A 479 10.23 17.55 10.54
C MET A 479 11.01 16.39 11.15
N ARG A 480 11.82 16.66 12.19
CA ARG A 480 12.57 15.62 12.92
C ARG A 480 11.65 14.64 13.66
N GLY A 481 10.46 15.09 14.05
CA GLY A 481 9.41 14.26 14.65
C GLY A 481 8.50 13.53 13.65
N GLY A 482 8.77 13.61 12.34
CA GLY A 482 7.98 12.95 11.30
C GLY A 482 6.59 13.57 11.04
N LYS A 483 6.32 14.75 11.58
CA LYS A 483 5.03 15.44 11.44
C LYS A 483 5.13 16.46 10.30
N ALA A 484 5.22 15.97 9.06
CA ALA A 484 5.45 16.81 7.88
C ALA A 484 4.35 17.88 7.70
N GLU A 485 3.09 17.54 7.96
CA GLU A 485 1.96 18.49 7.93
C GLU A 485 2.14 19.62 8.96
N VAL A 486 2.51 19.26 10.20
CA VAL A 486 2.79 20.23 11.25
C VAL A 486 4.01 21.08 10.89
N ALA A 487 5.03 20.50 10.26
CA ALA A 487 6.20 21.24 9.83
C ALA A 487 5.88 22.26 8.72
N GLU A 488 5.07 21.85 7.74
CA GLU A 488 4.58 22.74 6.69
C GLU A 488 3.85 23.95 7.27
N ASP A 489 2.93 23.74 8.21
CA ASP A 489 2.23 24.82 8.91
C ASP A 489 3.18 25.78 9.62
N ARG A 490 4.22 25.24 10.28
CA ARG A 490 5.22 26.03 11.02
C ARG A 490 6.10 26.86 10.09
N PHE A 491 6.55 26.30 8.97
CA PHE A 491 7.33 27.03 7.97
C PHE A 491 6.49 28.09 7.26
N ALA A 492 5.22 27.80 6.97
CA ALA A 492 4.26 28.79 6.46
C ALA A 492 4.05 29.94 7.45
N LYS A 493 3.93 29.62 8.75
CA LYS A 493 3.81 30.64 9.80
C LYS A 493 5.05 31.51 9.94
N ALA A 494 6.25 30.93 9.82
CA ALA A 494 7.49 31.69 9.80
C ALA A 494 7.53 32.73 8.66
N LEU A 495 7.04 32.36 7.47
CA LEU A 495 6.93 33.28 6.33
C LEU A 495 5.93 34.41 6.57
N GLU A 496 4.80 34.12 7.21
CA GLU A 496 3.79 35.13 7.58
C GLU A 496 4.37 36.15 8.56
N VAL A 497 5.12 35.69 9.57
CA VAL A 497 5.77 36.54 10.57
C VAL A 497 6.85 37.42 9.94
N LEU A 498 7.65 36.90 9.02
CA LEU A 498 8.69 37.66 8.32
C LEU A 498 8.11 38.70 7.36
N GLY A 499 6.96 38.40 6.73
CA GLY A 499 6.34 39.26 5.72
C GLY A 499 7.20 39.47 4.46
N PRO A 500 6.73 40.28 3.49
CA PRO A 500 7.42 40.46 2.21
C PRO A 500 8.70 41.31 2.30
N THR A 501 8.90 42.08 3.38
CA THR A 501 10.07 42.94 3.61
C THR A 501 11.01 42.41 4.70
N GLY A 502 10.73 41.25 5.28
CA GLY A 502 11.59 40.60 6.27
C GLY A 502 12.89 40.05 5.66
N ASP A 503 13.80 39.62 6.54
CA ASP A 503 15.13 39.12 6.17
C ASP A 503 15.06 38.04 5.07
N ALA A 504 15.76 38.28 3.96
CA ALA A 504 15.71 37.40 2.79
C ALA A 504 16.32 36.01 3.07
N GLY A 505 17.32 35.91 3.95
CA GLY A 505 17.95 34.65 4.35
C GLY A 505 17.00 33.78 5.17
N LEU A 506 16.33 34.34 6.18
CA LEU A 506 15.34 33.62 7.00
C LEU A 506 14.11 33.19 6.17
N ARG A 507 13.70 34.03 5.21
CA ARG A 507 12.61 33.66 4.28
C ARG A 507 13.05 32.53 3.35
N SER A 508 14.30 32.53 2.89
CA SER A 508 14.88 31.41 2.14
C SER A 508 14.84 30.12 2.96
N ASP A 509 15.25 30.16 4.22
CA ASP A 509 15.21 28.99 5.11
C ASP A 509 13.78 28.47 5.35
N ALA A 510 12.81 29.36 5.53
CA ALA A 510 11.41 28.97 5.68
C ALA A 510 10.83 28.36 4.40
N LYS A 511 11.14 28.93 3.22
CA LYS A 511 10.73 28.36 1.93
C LYS A 511 11.40 27.02 1.63
N ARG A 512 12.67 26.86 2.00
CA ARG A 512 13.38 25.58 1.91
C ARG A 512 12.74 24.53 2.81
N GLY A 513 12.46 24.86 4.08
CA GLY A 513 11.78 23.98 5.02
C GLY A 513 10.38 23.58 4.54
N LEU A 514 9.62 24.53 4.01
CA LEU A 514 8.31 24.29 3.41
C LEU A 514 8.41 23.30 2.24
N GLY A 515 9.34 23.53 1.31
CA GLY A 515 9.58 22.63 0.19
C GLY A 515 9.97 21.21 0.62
N GLN A 516 10.74 21.06 1.71
CA GLN A 516 11.07 19.76 2.28
C GLN A 516 9.89 19.06 2.94
N ALA A 517 9.02 19.81 3.64
CA ALA A 517 7.81 19.26 4.23
C ALA A 517 6.85 18.76 3.13
N GLN A 518 6.75 19.51 2.03
CA GLN A 518 5.96 19.15 0.84
C GLN A 518 6.52 17.90 0.15
N GLN A 519 7.85 17.79 -0.02
CA GLN A 519 8.48 16.54 -0.49
C GLN A 519 8.11 15.34 0.39
N ALA A 520 8.18 15.51 1.72
CA ALA A 520 7.88 14.42 2.66
C ALA A 520 6.40 13.98 2.62
N ARG A 521 5.52 14.81 2.06
CA ARG A 521 4.10 14.52 1.82
C ARG A 521 3.81 14.02 0.40
N GLY A 522 4.81 14.01 -0.49
CA GLY A 522 4.65 13.68 -1.91
C GLY A 522 4.17 14.83 -2.80
N ASP A 523 4.03 16.07 -2.29
CA ASP A 523 3.64 17.24 -3.08
C ASP A 523 4.87 17.89 -3.75
N PHE A 524 5.39 17.22 -4.79
CA PHE A 524 6.59 17.67 -5.50
C PHE A 524 6.37 18.95 -6.31
N GLY A 525 5.15 19.19 -6.80
CA GLY A 525 4.79 20.42 -7.51
C GLY A 525 4.90 21.63 -6.59
N ALA A 526 4.24 21.60 -5.43
CA ALA A 526 4.36 22.67 -4.44
C ALA A 526 5.79 22.79 -3.90
N SER A 527 6.48 21.66 -3.71
CA SER A 527 7.88 21.65 -3.30
C SER A 527 8.79 22.38 -4.29
N ARG A 528 8.68 22.08 -5.59
CA ARG A 528 9.46 22.73 -6.65
C ARG A 528 9.28 24.24 -6.58
N ASP A 529 8.03 24.70 -6.50
CA ASP A 529 7.70 26.12 -6.45
C ASP A 529 8.25 26.80 -5.19
N SER A 530 8.14 26.13 -4.03
CA SER A 530 8.72 26.59 -2.76
C SER A 530 10.25 26.67 -2.80
N LEU A 531 10.92 25.68 -3.40
CA LEU A 531 12.38 25.61 -3.49
C LEU A 531 12.94 26.59 -4.52
N GLN A 532 12.26 26.81 -5.65
CA GLN A 532 12.60 27.89 -6.60
C GLN A 532 12.54 29.26 -5.92
N ALA A 533 11.51 29.50 -5.09
CA ALA A 533 11.42 30.71 -4.30
C ALA A 533 12.56 30.82 -3.26
N ALA A 534 12.95 29.72 -2.63
CA ALA A 534 14.08 29.69 -1.70
C ALA A 534 15.41 30.07 -2.41
N VAL A 535 15.67 29.52 -3.60
CA VAL A 535 16.84 29.86 -4.43
C VAL A 535 16.89 31.36 -4.75
N ALA A 536 15.77 31.96 -5.18
CA ALA A 536 15.69 33.38 -5.48
C ALA A 536 15.94 34.27 -4.24
N LEU A 537 15.41 33.88 -3.08
CA LEU A 537 15.60 34.59 -1.82
C LEU A 537 17.05 34.49 -1.31
N ALA A 538 17.69 33.33 -1.46
CA ALA A 538 19.10 33.16 -1.12
C ALA A 538 20.02 34.03 -1.99
N GLN A 539 19.72 34.18 -3.27
CA GLN A 539 20.43 35.10 -4.18
C GLN A 539 20.21 36.56 -3.78
N GLN A 540 18.99 36.92 -3.39
CA GLN A 540 18.70 38.26 -2.88
C GLN A 540 19.49 38.57 -1.60
N ALA A 541 19.72 37.56 -0.76
CA ALA A 541 20.54 37.65 0.44
C ALA A 541 22.06 37.59 0.19
N ASP A 542 22.50 37.36 -1.06
CA ASP A 542 23.90 37.10 -1.44
C ASP A 542 24.55 35.95 -0.63
N ASP A 543 23.76 34.90 -0.34
CA ASP A 543 24.21 33.75 0.46
C ASP A 543 24.35 32.48 -0.41
N ALA A 544 25.60 32.23 -0.82
CA ALA A 544 25.95 31.06 -1.63
C ALA A 544 25.67 29.71 -0.94
N ARG A 545 25.76 29.63 0.40
CA ARG A 545 25.48 28.37 1.12
C ARG A 545 24.00 28.05 1.05
N ARG A 546 23.14 29.02 1.34
CA ARG A 546 21.67 28.86 1.26
C ARG A 546 21.21 28.58 -0.18
N GLU A 547 21.79 29.25 -1.16
CA GLU A 547 21.48 29.03 -2.58
C GLU A 547 21.78 27.57 -2.95
N ALA A 548 22.98 27.08 -2.65
CA ALA A 548 23.36 25.71 -2.99
C ALA A 548 22.56 24.64 -2.22
N MET A 549 22.16 24.89 -0.97
CA MET A 549 21.27 23.99 -0.22
C MET A 549 19.87 23.90 -0.85
N ALA A 550 19.32 25.03 -1.30
CA ALA A 550 18.03 25.06 -1.97
C ALA A 550 18.11 24.41 -3.38
N LEU A 551 19.22 24.60 -4.11
CA LEU A 551 19.46 23.97 -5.41
C LEU A 551 19.59 22.44 -5.30
N SER A 552 20.28 21.91 -4.29
CA SER A 552 20.35 20.44 -4.06
C SER A 552 18.96 19.83 -3.87
N LEU A 553 18.15 20.42 -2.99
CA LEU A 553 16.78 19.95 -2.74
C LEU A 553 15.87 20.12 -3.95
N LEU A 554 16.01 21.22 -4.70
CA LEU A 554 15.26 21.45 -5.94
C LEU A 554 15.63 20.40 -6.99
N GLY A 555 16.92 20.11 -7.16
CA GLY A 555 17.39 19.04 -8.04
C GLY A 555 16.84 17.68 -7.63
N ALA A 556 16.86 17.34 -6.35
CA ALA A 556 16.25 16.12 -5.83
C ALA A 556 14.73 16.05 -6.09
N THR A 557 14.00 17.16 -5.92
CA THR A 557 12.59 17.27 -6.33
C THR A 557 12.42 17.02 -7.82
N GLN A 558 13.26 17.61 -8.66
CA GLN A 558 13.19 17.46 -10.12
C GLN A 558 13.52 16.05 -10.59
N ILE A 559 14.46 15.35 -9.94
CA ILE A 559 14.70 13.91 -10.15
C ILE A 559 13.43 13.13 -9.84
N ALA A 560 12.78 13.42 -8.70
CA ALA A 560 11.53 12.76 -8.32
C ALA A 560 10.38 13.06 -9.31
N MET A 561 10.34 14.28 -9.85
CA MET A 561 9.38 14.70 -10.88
C MET A 561 9.72 14.19 -12.29
N ARG A 562 10.83 13.46 -12.48
CA ARG A 562 11.33 13.01 -13.80
C ARG A 562 11.61 14.16 -14.78
N GLU A 563 12.18 15.25 -14.27
CA GLU A 563 12.67 16.40 -15.06
C GLU A 563 14.22 16.36 -15.16
N PRO A 564 14.84 15.35 -15.79
CA PRO A 564 16.29 15.09 -15.71
C PRO A 564 17.13 16.26 -16.22
N ALA A 565 16.74 16.85 -17.34
CA ALA A 565 17.48 17.99 -17.91
C ALA A 565 17.40 19.25 -17.04
N GLU A 566 16.33 19.43 -16.27
CA GLU A 566 16.22 20.54 -15.31
C GLU A 566 16.98 20.22 -14.03
N ALA A 567 16.87 18.98 -13.53
CA ALA A 567 17.60 18.48 -12.37
C ALA A 567 19.11 18.62 -12.57
N GLU A 568 19.65 18.14 -13.70
CA GLU A 568 21.07 18.26 -14.03
C GLU A 568 21.51 19.73 -14.05
N ARG A 569 20.75 20.61 -14.73
CA ARG A 569 21.04 22.06 -14.78
C ARG A 569 21.09 22.69 -13.40
N VAL A 570 20.11 22.40 -12.55
CA VAL A 570 20.00 22.93 -11.19
C VAL A 570 21.12 22.40 -10.29
N LEU A 571 21.45 21.11 -10.37
CA LEU A 571 22.46 20.46 -9.56
C LEU A 571 23.89 20.87 -9.97
N VAL A 572 24.19 20.96 -11.27
CA VAL A 572 25.48 21.49 -11.77
C VAL A 572 25.69 22.92 -11.30
N ARG A 573 24.64 23.76 -11.40
CA ARG A 573 24.69 25.13 -10.86
C ARG A 573 24.91 25.12 -9.36
N GLY A 574 24.19 24.29 -8.61
CA GLY A 574 24.36 24.14 -7.17
C GLY A 574 25.79 23.79 -6.80
N LEU A 575 26.42 22.87 -7.55
CA LEU A 575 27.79 22.44 -7.37
C LEU A 575 28.80 23.56 -7.62
N GLU A 576 28.59 24.38 -8.66
CA GLU A 576 29.41 25.57 -8.93
C GLU A 576 29.28 26.63 -7.82
N VAL A 577 28.07 26.83 -7.29
CA VAL A 577 27.82 27.72 -6.15
C VAL A 577 28.50 27.19 -4.89
N ALA A 578 28.36 25.89 -4.59
CA ALA A 578 28.99 25.23 -3.44
C ALA A 578 30.52 25.30 -3.48
N LYS A 579 31.13 25.13 -4.67
CA LYS A 579 32.58 25.26 -4.88
C LYS A 579 33.10 26.68 -4.61
N ARG A 580 32.26 27.72 -4.76
CA ARG A 580 32.60 29.13 -4.47
C ARG A 580 32.47 29.51 -2.99
N GLY A 581 31.58 28.87 -2.24
CA GLY A 581 31.29 29.20 -0.83
C GLY A 581 32.18 28.50 0.21
N GLY A 582 32.84 27.39 -0.14
CA GLY A 582 33.52 26.46 0.80
C GLY A 582 32.55 25.83 1.83
N PRO A 583 32.96 24.93 2.74
CA PRO A 583 33.77 23.71 2.59
C PRO A 583 32.98 22.53 1.95
N GLY A 584 33.66 21.40 1.67
CA GLY A 584 33.25 20.34 0.71
C GLY A 584 32.02 19.47 0.99
N GLY A 585 31.33 19.59 2.13
CA GLY A 585 30.18 18.72 2.47
C GLY A 585 28.96 18.92 1.55
N LEU A 586 28.71 20.16 1.12
CA LEU A 586 27.61 20.45 0.19
C LEU A 586 27.96 20.03 -1.25
N ALA A 587 29.24 20.14 -1.62
CA ALA A 587 29.72 19.62 -2.91
C ALA A 587 29.61 18.08 -2.99
N SER A 588 29.87 17.37 -1.88
CA SER A 588 29.63 15.93 -1.79
C SER A 588 28.17 15.57 -2.05
N GLN A 589 27.25 16.26 -1.37
CA GLN A 589 25.81 16.08 -1.54
C GLN A 589 25.37 16.32 -3.00
N LEU A 590 25.80 17.41 -3.61
CA LEU A 590 25.42 17.75 -4.99
C LEU A 590 26.01 16.78 -6.03
N GLU A 591 27.23 16.30 -5.86
CA GLU A 591 27.78 15.24 -6.73
C GLU A 591 27.06 13.90 -6.51
N ASN A 592 26.61 13.59 -5.28
CA ASN A 592 25.78 12.41 -5.02
C ASN A 592 24.42 12.52 -5.71
N ASP A 593 23.78 13.69 -5.66
CA ASP A 593 22.51 13.96 -6.34
C ASP A 593 22.65 13.90 -7.87
N LEU A 594 23.77 14.37 -8.43
CA LEU A 594 24.09 14.18 -9.86
C LEU A 594 24.33 12.71 -10.22
N GLY A 595 25.01 11.96 -9.34
CA GLY A 595 25.17 10.52 -9.51
C GLY A 595 23.84 9.79 -9.48
N ASN A 596 22.94 10.20 -8.59
CA ASN A 596 21.57 9.73 -8.46
C ASN A 596 20.72 10.01 -9.70
N GLU A 597 20.82 11.20 -10.28
CA GLU A 597 20.17 11.57 -11.54
C GLU A 597 20.68 10.71 -12.71
N ALA A 598 22.00 10.63 -12.89
CA ALA A 598 22.59 9.82 -13.95
C ALA A 598 22.27 8.32 -13.78
N ALA A 599 22.26 7.81 -12.55
CA ALA A 599 21.91 6.43 -12.26
C ALA A 599 20.43 6.14 -12.52
N ALA A 600 19.54 7.09 -12.20
CA ALA A 600 18.13 7.02 -12.60
C ALA A 600 18.00 6.87 -14.13
N GLN A 601 18.85 7.52 -14.92
CA GLN A 601 18.84 7.42 -16.38
C GLN A 601 19.61 6.22 -16.96
N GLN A 602 20.10 5.31 -16.11
CA GLN A 602 21.03 4.23 -16.49
C GLN A 602 22.32 4.70 -17.19
N HIS A 603 22.69 5.97 -17.03
CA HIS A 603 23.96 6.49 -17.51
C HIS A 603 25.07 6.06 -16.54
N TRP A 604 25.28 4.75 -16.40
CA TRP A 604 26.19 4.17 -15.40
C TRP A 604 27.63 4.69 -15.50
N GLN A 605 28.08 4.98 -16.72
CA GLN A 605 29.40 5.54 -17.01
C GLN A 605 29.55 6.98 -16.48
N GLU A 606 28.45 7.71 -16.33
CA GLU A 606 28.42 9.05 -15.75
C GLU A 606 28.14 9.00 -14.24
N ALA A 607 27.24 8.13 -13.78
CA ALA A 607 26.88 8.02 -12.38
C ALA A 607 28.06 7.62 -11.47
N LEU A 608 28.84 6.61 -11.88
CA LEU A 608 29.96 6.11 -11.08
C LEU A 608 31.00 7.19 -10.70
N PRO A 609 31.58 7.96 -11.64
CA PRO A 609 32.55 9.00 -11.28
C PRO A 609 31.94 10.12 -10.42
N ARG A 610 30.63 10.38 -10.52
CA ARG A 610 29.94 11.36 -9.66
C ARG A 610 29.92 10.90 -8.20
N TYR A 611 29.58 9.64 -7.93
CA TYR A 611 29.62 9.11 -6.57
C TYR A 611 31.05 9.03 -6.01
N GLU A 612 32.05 8.69 -6.84
CA GLU A 612 33.45 8.71 -6.42
C GLU A 612 33.91 10.14 -6.06
N ALA A 613 33.50 11.14 -6.83
CA ALA A 613 33.74 12.55 -6.51
C ALA A 613 33.02 12.97 -5.21
N ALA A 614 31.77 12.53 -5.01
CA ALA A 614 31.01 12.77 -3.79
C ALA A 614 31.73 12.19 -2.56
N ALA A 615 32.23 10.96 -2.64
CA ALA A 615 32.99 10.32 -1.58
C ALA A 615 34.29 11.07 -1.27
N ALA A 616 35.03 11.49 -2.31
CA ALA A 616 36.26 12.27 -2.12
C ALA A 616 36.01 13.64 -1.45
N HIS A 617 34.92 14.32 -1.82
CA HIS A 617 34.52 15.57 -1.19
C HIS A 617 34.10 15.37 0.28
N ALA A 618 33.38 14.30 0.59
CA ALA A 618 33.00 13.96 1.96
C ALA A 618 34.22 13.63 2.83
N HIS A 619 35.15 12.83 2.30
CA HIS A 619 36.40 12.48 2.98
C HIS A 619 37.23 13.73 3.31
N ALA A 620 37.41 14.62 2.33
CA ALA A 620 38.13 15.89 2.51
C ALA A 620 37.45 16.82 3.54
N ALA A 621 36.13 16.71 3.69
CA ALA A 621 35.33 17.46 4.65
C ALA A 621 35.18 16.76 6.03
N GLY A 622 35.74 15.56 6.22
CA GLY A 622 35.59 14.78 7.45
C GLY A 622 34.16 14.27 7.70
N ARG A 623 33.37 14.07 6.65
CA ARG A 623 31.95 13.68 6.70
C ARG A 623 31.79 12.17 6.52
N THR A 624 32.07 11.42 7.58
CA THR A 624 32.07 9.95 7.55
C THR A 624 30.77 9.34 7.00
N GLU A 625 29.60 9.88 7.37
CA GLU A 625 28.31 9.38 6.88
C GLU A 625 28.13 9.58 5.37
N GLN A 626 28.42 10.80 4.87
CA GLN A 626 28.32 11.10 3.44
C GLN A 626 29.34 10.30 2.63
N GLU A 627 30.54 10.11 3.18
CA GLU A 627 31.59 9.28 2.56
C GLU A 627 31.13 7.82 2.41
N ALA A 628 30.62 7.21 3.49
CA ALA A 628 30.12 5.84 3.46
C ALA A 628 28.93 5.69 2.49
N THR A 629 28.03 6.67 2.48
CA THR A 629 26.83 6.70 1.62
C THR A 629 27.20 6.77 0.13
N ALA A 630 28.11 7.68 -0.23
CA ALA A 630 28.57 7.84 -1.59
C ALA A 630 29.34 6.61 -2.09
N LEU A 631 30.22 6.03 -1.26
CA LEU A 631 30.95 4.80 -1.62
C LEU A 631 30.03 3.60 -1.78
N ALA A 632 29.02 3.46 -0.92
CA ALA A 632 28.03 2.40 -1.03
C ALA A 632 27.19 2.54 -2.32
N SER A 633 26.82 3.77 -2.69
CA SER A 633 26.10 4.07 -3.94
C SER A 633 26.98 3.83 -5.19
N ALA A 634 28.25 4.26 -5.15
CA ALA A 634 29.24 3.98 -6.19
C ALA A 634 29.40 2.46 -6.41
N ALA A 635 29.51 1.71 -5.32
CA ALA A 635 29.61 0.26 -5.36
C ALA A 635 28.37 -0.39 -5.99
N ARG A 636 27.17 0.04 -5.61
CA ARG A 636 25.91 -0.43 -6.20
C ARG A 636 25.89 -0.20 -7.71
N VAL A 637 26.19 1.02 -8.16
CA VAL A 637 26.23 1.35 -9.59
C VAL A 637 27.26 0.52 -10.33
N ALA A 638 28.44 0.29 -9.74
CA ALA A 638 29.45 -0.56 -10.35
C ALA A 638 28.95 -2.01 -10.56
N VAL A 639 28.20 -2.57 -9.61
CA VAL A 639 27.57 -3.89 -9.77
C VAL A 639 26.54 -3.89 -10.89
N GLU A 640 25.66 -2.88 -10.92
CA GLU A 640 24.58 -2.74 -11.92
C GLU A 640 25.13 -2.48 -13.34
N ALA A 641 26.24 -1.76 -13.45
CA ALA A 641 26.95 -1.53 -14.71
C ALA A 641 27.67 -2.79 -15.24
N GLY A 642 27.71 -3.88 -14.46
CA GLY A 642 28.51 -5.07 -14.75
C GLY A 642 30.02 -4.87 -14.57
N ASP A 643 30.45 -3.79 -13.89
CA ASP A 643 31.86 -3.53 -13.56
C ASP A 643 32.28 -4.36 -12.32
N LEU A 644 32.40 -5.68 -12.55
CA LEU A 644 32.75 -6.65 -11.52
C LEU A 644 34.20 -6.53 -11.02
N GLU A 645 35.03 -5.70 -11.68
CA GLU A 645 36.41 -5.43 -11.25
C GLU A 645 36.46 -4.35 -10.17
N ARG A 646 35.72 -3.24 -10.33
CA ARG A 646 35.71 -2.12 -9.38
C ARG A 646 34.72 -2.27 -8.24
N ALA A 647 33.61 -2.97 -8.45
CA ALA A 647 32.58 -3.14 -7.41
C ALA A 647 33.12 -3.69 -6.07
N PRO A 648 33.95 -4.76 -6.04
CA PRO A 648 34.46 -5.29 -4.77
C PRO A 648 35.37 -4.32 -4.02
N SER A 649 36.17 -3.50 -4.73
CA SER A 649 37.03 -2.52 -4.08
C SER A 649 36.22 -1.38 -3.47
N LEU A 650 35.21 -0.89 -4.18
CA LEU A 650 34.32 0.17 -3.68
C LEU A 650 33.53 -0.29 -2.45
N LEU A 651 32.99 -1.52 -2.48
CA LEU A 651 32.37 -2.12 -1.30
C LEU A 651 33.34 -2.20 -0.12
N GLY A 652 34.59 -2.63 -0.37
CA GLY A 652 35.63 -2.67 0.65
C GLY A 652 35.97 -1.28 1.22
N SER A 653 36.03 -0.24 0.39
CA SER A 653 36.27 1.14 0.81
C SER A 653 35.15 1.71 1.66
N ALA A 654 33.89 1.33 1.41
CA ALA A 654 32.74 1.77 2.22
C ALA A 654 32.73 1.20 3.64
N GLU A 655 33.42 0.08 3.89
CA GLU A 655 33.45 -0.59 5.20
C GLU A 655 34.19 0.20 6.28
N GLU A 656 35.23 0.94 5.90
CA GLU A 656 36.06 1.73 6.83
C GLU A 656 35.30 2.91 7.46
N PRO A 657 34.62 3.79 6.69
CA PRO A 657 33.79 4.83 7.29
C PRO A 657 32.59 4.24 8.04
N LEU A 658 31.95 3.17 7.54
CA LEU A 658 30.85 2.49 8.25
C LEU A 658 31.26 2.01 9.65
N ALA A 659 32.46 1.45 9.82
CA ALA A 659 32.95 0.99 11.11
C ALA A 659 33.09 2.09 12.17
N ARG A 660 33.09 3.37 11.76
CA ARG A 660 33.17 4.55 12.64
C ARG A 660 31.80 5.20 12.89
N MET A 661 30.73 4.64 12.32
CA MET A 661 29.36 5.17 12.42
C MET A 661 28.54 4.40 13.45
N SER A 662 27.50 5.06 13.97
CA SER A 662 26.46 4.46 14.81
C SER A 662 25.10 5.10 14.51
N GLY A 663 24.01 4.55 15.05
CA GLY A 663 22.67 5.10 14.86
C GLY A 663 22.06 4.76 13.50
N LEU A 664 21.03 5.53 13.12
CA LEU A 664 20.18 5.26 11.94
C LEU A 664 20.99 5.14 10.64
N ALA A 665 21.89 6.10 10.39
CA ALA A 665 22.70 6.13 9.17
C ALA A 665 23.60 4.89 9.02
N ALA A 666 24.18 4.40 10.12
CA ALA A 666 24.99 3.19 10.11
C ALA A 666 24.16 1.96 9.72
N VAL A 667 22.93 1.85 10.23
CA VAL A 667 22.01 0.76 9.89
C VAL A 667 21.63 0.80 8.41
N ARG A 668 21.28 1.97 7.87
CA ARG A 668 20.94 2.12 6.44
C ARG A 668 22.08 1.71 5.52
N VAL A 669 23.30 2.21 5.78
CA VAL A 669 24.48 1.86 4.99
C VAL A 669 24.79 0.37 5.10
N ALA A 670 24.63 -0.24 6.29
CA ALA A 670 24.84 -1.67 6.46
C ALA A 670 23.83 -2.52 5.65
N ILE A 671 22.55 -2.14 5.60
CA ILE A 671 21.55 -2.81 4.73
C ILE A 671 21.99 -2.70 3.27
N HIS A 672 22.36 -1.50 2.82
CA HIS A 672 22.74 -1.24 1.43
C HIS A 672 23.99 -2.04 0.99
N LEU A 673 25.04 -2.08 1.83
CA LEU A 673 26.22 -2.90 1.58
C LEU A 673 25.88 -4.39 1.60
N GLY A 674 25.04 -4.82 2.55
CA GLY A 674 24.55 -6.20 2.64
C GLY A 674 23.93 -6.67 1.33
N LYS A 675 23.04 -5.84 0.76
CA LYS A 675 22.39 -6.13 -0.53
C LYS A 675 23.30 -6.00 -1.74
N SER A 676 24.30 -5.14 -1.67
CA SER A 676 25.27 -5.01 -2.76
C SER A 676 26.18 -6.23 -2.83
N TYR A 677 26.60 -6.77 -1.67
CA TYR A 677 27.31 -8.05 -1.59
C TYR A 677 26.44 -9.24 -2.04
N GLU A 678 25.16 -9.27 -1.69
CA GLU A 678 24.23 -10.32 -2.16
C GLU A 678 24.11 -10.32 -3.68
N LEU A 679 23.85 -9.15 -4.29
CA LEU A 679 23.76 -9.01 -5.74
C LEU A 679 25.08 -9.39 -6.43
N LEU A 680 26.21 -8.97 -5.88
CA LEU A 680 27.51 -9.35 -6.42
C LEU A 680 27.72 -10.87 -6.33
N ALA A 681 27.24 -11.53 -5.28
CA ALA A 681 27.31 -12.99 -5.15
C ALA A 681 26.45 -13.73 -6.20
N SER A 682 25.27 -13.21 -6.55
CA SER A 682 24.39 -13.82 -7.55
C SER A 682 24.96 -13.74 -8.98
N LEU A 683 25.83 -12.76 -9.24
CA LEU A 683 26.51 -12.56 -10.52
C LEU A 683 27.78 -13.40 -10.70
N VAL A 684 28.31 -14.03 -9.65
CA VAL A 684 29.52 -14.86 -9.75
C VAL A 684 29.17 -16.23 -10.36
N PRO A 685 29.74 -16.62 -11.51
CA PRO A 685 29.42 -17.87 -12.17
C PRO A 685 29.95 -19.09 -11.39
N GLY A 686 29.11 -20.10 -11.16
CA GLY A 686 29.44 -21.30 -10.37
C GLY A 686 30.32 -22.34 -11.05
N ALA A 687 31.20 -21.95 -11.99
CA ALA A 687 31.90 -22.88 -12.87
C ALA A 687 33.22 -23.46 -12.31
N ASP A 688 33.92 -22.74 -11.42
CA ASP A 688 35.20 -23.18 -10.85
C ASP A 688 35.33 -22.91 -9.33
N GLU A 689 36.32 -23.56 -8.69
CA GLU A 689 36.53 -23.50 -7.24
C GLU A 689 36.85 -22.08 -6.74
N ARG A 690 37.51 -21.26 -7.56
CA ARG A 690 37.84 -19.88 -7.22
C ARG A 690 36.57 -19.02 -7.16
N ALA A 691 35.68 -19.18 -8.14
CA ALA A 691 34.41 -18.50 -8.20
C ALA A 691 33.48 -18.92 -7.05
N VAL A 692 33.43 -20.22 -6.71
CA VAL A 692 32.67 -20.71 -5.54
C VAL A 692 33.15 -20.07 -4.23
N ASN A 693 34.47 -20.01 -4.01
CA ASN A 693 35.03 -19.38 -2.82
C ASN A 693 34.77 -17.87 -2.78
N LEU A 694 34.80 -17.21 -3.94
CA LEU A 694 34.50 -15.79 -4.06
C LEU A 694 33.03 -15.49 -3.74
N ARG A 695 32.09 -16.26 -4.34
CA ARG A 695 30.66 -16.20 -4.03
C ARG A 695 30.42 -16.36 -2.53
N ARG A 696 31.02 -17.39 -1.92
CA ARG A 696 30.91 -17.64 -0.48
C ARG A 696 31.39 -16.45 0.35
N SER A 697 32.48 -15.80 -0.05
CA SER A 697 32.99 -14.61 0.65
C SER A 697 31.99 -13.45 0.60
N TYR A 698 31.36 -13.21 -0.54
CA TYR A 698 30.34 -12.17 -0.68
C TYR A 698 29.07 -12.48 0.13
N VAL A 699 28.59 -13.73 0.10
CA VAL A 699 27.46 -14.18 0.95
C VAL A 699 27.76 -13.97 2.43
N GLN A 700 28.96 -14.32 2.90
CA GLN A 700 29.37 -14.12 4.29
C GLN A 700 29.41 -12.65 4.70
N ARG A 701 29.91 -11.77 3.81
CA ARG A 701 29.92 -10.32 4.05
C ARG A 701 28.50 -9.75 4.06
N SER A 702 27.65 -10.19 3.13
CA SER A 702 26.22 -9.82 3.10
C SER A 702 25.54 -10.17 4.42
N PHE A 703 25.68 -11.42 4.86
CA PHE A 703 25.13 -11.91 6.13
C PHE A 703 25.59 -11.07 7.32
N ALA A 704 26.90 -10.81 7.44
CA ALA A 704 27.45 -10.04 8.55
C ALA A 704 26.88 -8.61 8.63
N ARG A 705 26.66 -7.96 7.47
CA ARG A 705 26.11 -6.60 7.42
C ARG A 705 24.62 -6.55 7.71
N LEU A 706 23.83 -7.47 7.14
CA LEU A 706 22.40 -7.56 7.42
C LEU A 706 22.13 -7.94 8.88
N GLN A 707 22.93 -8.83 9.46
CA GLN A 707 22.82 -9.17 10.87
C GLN A 707 23.17 -7.97 11.78
N ALA A 708 24.24 -7.24 11.47
CA ALA A 708 24.59 -6.02 12.21
C ALA A 708 23.52 -4.93 12.08
N ALA A 709 22.92 -4.80 10.89
CA ALA A 709 21.81 -3.88 10.66
C ALA A 709 20.58 -4.24 11.50
N ALA A 710 20.18 -5.51 11.55
CA ALA A 710 19.04 -5.97 12.37
C ALA A 710 19.28 -5.68 13.85
N ALA A 711 20.47 -6.01 14.38
CA ALA A 711 20.83 -5.72 15.76
C ALA A 711 20.83 -4.20 16.05
N GLY A 712 21.33 -3.39 15.10
CA GLY A 712 21.31 -1.93 15.20
C GLY A 712 19.89 -1.35 15.19
N ALA A 713 19.02 -1.84 14.29
CA ALA A 713 17.63 -1.41 14.20
C ALA A 713 16.83 -1.75 15.47
N GLN A 714 17.02 -2.94 16.03
CA GLN A 714 16.41 -3.37 17.29
C GLN A 714 16.87 -2.50 18.47
N ALA A 715 18.17 -2.19 18.54
CA ALA A 715 18.70 -1.30 19.57
C ALA A 715 18.13 0.13 19.48
N LEU A 716 17.76 0.57 18.27
CA LEU A 716 17.11 1.86 18.04
C LEU A 716 15.59 1.84 18.26
N GLY A 717 14.97 0.65 18.37
CA GLY A 717 13.52 0.50 18.38
C GLY A 717 12.86 0.92 17.05
N ASP A 718 13.60 0.86 15.93
CA ASP A 718 13.09 1.22 14.61
C ASP A 718 12.53 -0.02 13.90
N ALA A 719 11.22 -0.23 14.04
CA ALA A 719 10.53 -1.39 13.46
C ALA A 719 10.63 -1.44 11.92
N ARG A 720 10.72 -0.29 11.24
CA ARG A 720 10.84 -0.24 9.78
C ARG A 720 12.21 -0.75 9.33
N LEU A 721 13.29 -0.25 9.94
CA LEU A 721 14.63 -0.74 9.61
C LEU A 721 14.86 -2.18 10.04
N ASP A 722 14.27 -2.62 11.15
CA ASP A 722 14.34 -4.02 11.59
C ASP A 722 13.66 -4.93 10.55
N SER A 723 12.48 -4.51 10.05
CA SER A 723 11.80 -5.19 8.94
C SER A 723 12.71 -5.36 7.71
N PHE A 724 13.32 -4.28 7.22
CA PHE A 724 14.19 -4.36 6.04
C PHE A 724 15.44 -5.20 6.27
N ALA A 725 16.07 -5.12 7.44
CA ALA A 725 17.24 -5.93 7.74
C ALA A 725 16.89 -7.43 7.80
N LEU A 726 15.78 -7.78 8.45
CA LEU A 726 15.30 -9.16 8.58
C LEU A 726 14.80 -9.73 7.26
N GLY A 727 14.04 -8.96 6.48
CA GLY A 727 13.48 -9.41 5.21
C GLY A 727 14.58 -9.71 4.20
N ASN A 728 15.59 -8.83 4.13
CA ASN A 728 16.78 -9.02 3.32
C ASN A 728 17.65 -10.19 3.79
N LEU A 729 17.76 -10.39 5.11
CA LEU A 729 18.40 -11.59 5.63
C LEU A 729 17.63 -12.84 5.18
N GLY A 730 16.29 -12.82 5.27
CA GLY A 730 15.44 -13.88 4.74
C GLY A 730 15.67 -14.18 3.26
N GLY A 731 15.82 -13.14 2.42
CA GLY A 731 16.12 -13.27 1.00
C GLY A 731 17.50 -13.89 0.76
N LEU A 732 18.51 -13.55 1.56
CA LEU A 732 19.81 -14.20 1.50
C LEU A 732 19.71 -15.70 1.81
N TYR A 733 18.92 -16.09 2.81
CA TYR A 733 18.66 -17.52 3.10
C TYR A 733 17.86 -18.21 1.99
N GLU A 734 16.89 -17.53 1.37
CA GLU A 734 16.15 -18.03 0.21
C GLU A 734 17.11 -18.33 -0.95
N SER A 735 18.06 -17.43 -1.23
CA SER A 735 19.07 -17.57 -2.30
C SER A 735 20.03 -18.75 -2.08
N GLU A 736 20.22 -19.17 -0.83
CA GLU A 736 21.01 -20.35 -0.45
C GLU A 736 20.14 -21.61 -0.29
N HIS A 737 18.88 -21.57 -0.73
CA HIS A 737 17.90 -22.65 -0.64
C HIS A 737 17.59 -23.13 0.79
N ARG A 738 17.80 -22.25 1.79
CA ARG A 738 17.52 -22.50 3.21
C ARG A 738 16.12 -21.99 3.56
N ASN A 739 15.12 -22.64 2.96
CA ASN A 739 13.74 -22.14 2.92
C ASN A 739 13.07 -22.03 4.30
N ALA A 740 13.48 -22.83 5.29
CA ALA A 740 12.89 -22.77 6.63
C ALA A 740 13.32 -21.49 7.37
N GLU A 741 14.62 -21.19 7.36
CA GLU A 741 15.18 -19.97 7.93
C GLU A 741 14.73 -18.73 7.15
N ALA A 742 14.68 -18.83 5.81
CA ALA A 742 14.16 -17.78 4.96
C ALA A 742 12.71 -17.42 5.32
N LEU A 743 11.83 -18.43 5.44
CA LEU A 743 10.42 -18.20 5.77
C LEU A 743 10.25 -17.58 7.16
N TYR A 744 11.02 -18.07 8.16
CA TYR A 744 11.03 -17.53 9.51
C TYR A 744 11.39 -16.03 9.52
N LEU A 745 12.50 -15.66 8.88
CA LEU A 745 12.97 -14.28 8.84
C LEU A 745 12.03 -13.37 8.03
N THR A 746 11.47 -13.89 6.95
CA THR A 746 10.49 -13.17 6.11
C THR A 746 9.22 -12.83 6.89
N ARG A 747 8.69 -13.79 7.66
CA ARG A 747 7.50 -13.56 8.50
C ARG A 747 7.76 -12.59 9.65
N LEU A 748 8.94 -12.68 10.26
CA LEU A 748 9.34 -11.71 11.27
C LEU A 748 9.46 -10.31 10.67
N ALA A 749 10.05 -10.19 9.49
CA ALA A 749 10.14 -8.93 8.74
C ALA A 749 8.76 -8.35 8.41
N LEU A 750 7.81 -9.20 7.99
CA LEU A 750 6.42 -8.80 7.72
C LEU A 750 5.74 -8.25 8.98
N ALA A 751 5.86 -8.94 10.12
CA ALA A 751 5.30 -8.45 11.39
C ALA A 751 5.90 -7.09 11.81
N ARG A 752 7.21 -6.88 11.58
CA ARG A 752 7.86 -5.58 11.81
C ARG A 752 7.38 -4.50 10.82
N ALA A 753 7.10 -4.87 9.57
CA ALA A 753 6.54 -3.96 8.57
C ALA A 753 5.11 -3.54 8.91
N GLU A 754 4.30 -4.46 9.43
CA GLU A 754 2.94 -4.17 9.91
C GLU A 754 2.96 -3.23 11.11
N ALA A 755 3.80 -3.49 12.11
CA ALA A 755 3.97 -2.62 13.27
C ALA A 755 4.47 -1.20 12.91
N ALA A 756 5.18 -1.07 11.78
CA ALA A 756 5.67 0.20 11.27
C ALA A 756 4.72 0.87 10.25
N GLU A 757 3.57 0.27 9.96
CA GLU A 757 2.66 0.68 8.88
C GLU A 757 3.38 0.87 7.52
N ALA A 758 4.41 0.06 7.29
CA ALA A 758 5.29 0.12 6.12
C ALA A 758 4.79 -0.76 4.98
N SER A 759 3.76 -0.32 4.26
CA SER A 759 3.11 -1.09 3.20
C SER A 759 4.03 -1.46 2.03
N ASP A 760 5.03 -0.63 1.74
CA ASP A 760 6.10 -0.89 0.78
C ASP A 760 6.99 -2.08 1.17
N ALA A 761 7.29 -2.25 2.46
CA ALA A 761 7.98 -3.42 2.99
C ALA A 761 7.04 -4.65 3.04
N GLN A 762 5.77 -4.46 3.42
CA GLN A 762 4.79 -5.54 3.56
C GLN A 762 4.62 -6.34 2.26
N TYR A 763 4.40 -5.67 1.12
CA TYR A 763 4.19 -6.41 -0.14
C TYR A 763 5.45 -7.19 -0.56
N GLN A 764 6.65 -6.66 -0.29
CA GLN A 764 7.91 -7.32 -0.61
C GLN A 764 8.06 -8.61 0.18
N TRP A 765 7.75 -8.58 1.48
CA TRP A 765 7.85 -9.76 2.35
C TRP A 765 6.74 -10.78 2.08
N LEU A 766 5.53 -10.34 1.72
CA LEU A 766 4.47 -11.24 1.27
C LEU A 766 4.81 -11.92 -0.06
N TRP A 767 5.41 -11.18 -1.01
CA TRP A 767 5.90 -11.74 -2.26
C TRP A 767 7.03 -12.76 -2.01
N GLN A 768 7.98 -12.44 -1.14
CA GLN A 768 9.05 -13.36 -0.71
C GLN A 768 8.51 -14.61 0.00
N GLU A 769 7.54 -14.45 0.90
CA GLU A 769 6.86 -15.58 1.55
C GLU A 769 6.17 -16.47 0.51
N GLY A 770 5.47 -15.86 -0.46
CA GLY A 770 4.85 -16.56 -1.58
C GLY A 770 5.85 -17.43 -2.35
N ARG A 771 7.02 -16.88 -2.72
CA ARG A 771 8.08 -17.62 -3.42
C ARG A 771 8.63 -18.78 -2.60
N ILE A 772 8.92 -18.55 -1.32
CA ILE A 772 9.47 -19.57 -0.43
C ILE A 772 8.47 -20.71 -0.23
N LEU A 773 7.20 -20.40 0.01
CA LEU A 773 6.12 -21.39 0.16
C LEU A 773 5.89 -22.16 -1.14
N TRP A 774 5.94 -21.47 -2.28
CA TRP A 774 5.82 -22.08 -3.59
C TRP A 774 6.95 -23.08 -3.86
N ALA A 775 8.19 -22.72 -3.57
CA ALA A 775 9.36 -23.60 -3.68
C ALA A 775 9.29 -24.83 -2.76
N GLN A 776 8.55 -24.75 -1.66
CA GLN A 776 8.28 -25.88 -0.75
C GLN A 776 7.10 -26.76 -1.20
N GLY A 777 6.44 -26.44 -2.32
CA GLY A 777 5.27 -27.17 -2.82
C GLY A 777 3.95 -26.84 -2.10
N LYS A 778 3.90 -25.74 -1.34
CA LYS A 778 2.72 -25.30 -0.56
C LYS A 778 1.88 -24.30 -1.37
N ALA A 779 1.17 -24.80 -2.37
CA ALA A 779 0.47 -23.97 -3.36
C ALA A 779 -0.57 -23.00 -2.75
N GLU A 780 -1.49 -23.48 -1.91
CA GLU A 780 -2.56 -22.64 -1.34
C GLU A 780 -2.02 -21.49 -0.44
N PRO A 781 -1.12 -21.75 0.54
CA PRO A 781 -0.49 -20.66 1.31
C PRO A 781 0.32 -19.68 0.45
N ALA A 782 0.99 -20.17 -0.59
CA ALA A 782 1.75 -19.32 -1.51
C ALA A 782 0.82 -18.37 -2.28
N LEU A 783 -0.27 -18.90 -2.84
CA LEU A 783 -1.28 -18.10 -3.54
C LEU A 783 -1.94 -17.06 -2.63
N ALA A 784 -2.20 -17.39 -1.37
CA ALA A 784 -2.71 -16.43 -0.40
C ALA A 784 -1.73 -15.26 -0.15
N SER A 785 -0.44 -15.57 -0.03
CA SER A 785 0.62 -14.59 0.19
C SER A 785 0.80 -13.68 -1.04
N TYR A 786 0.84 -14.27 -2.24
CA TYR A 786 0.91 -13.50 -3.49
C TYR A 786 -0.31 -12.60 -3.70
N ARG A 787 -1.53 -13.10 -3.44
CA ARG A 787 -2.75 -12.32 -3.56
C ARG A 787 -2.70 -11.09 -2.66
N ARG A 788 -2.27 -11.27 -1.40
CA ARG A 788 -2.13 -10.16 -0.46
C ARG A 788 -1.05 -9.17 -0.87
N ALA A 789 0.07 -9.64 -1.44
CA ALA A 789 1.10 -8.77 -1.98
C ALA A 789 0.54 -7.86 -3.09
N VAL A 790 -0.21 -8.43 -4.04
CA VAL A 790 -0.86 -7.67 -5.12
C VAL A 790 -1.91 -6.68 -4.58
N GLU A 791 -2.72 -7.08 -3.60
CA GLU A 791 -3.68 -6.18 -2.95
C GLU A 791 -3.00 -4.95 -2.33
N ILE A 792 -1.89 -5.13 -1.62
CA ILE A 792 -1.13 -4.03 -1.02
C ILE A 792 -0.48 -3.17 -2.09
N VAL A 793 0.05 -3.77 -3.16
CA VAL A 793 0.61 -3.05 -4.30
C VAL A 793 -0.44 -2.17 -4.96
N GLU A 794 -1.67 -2.64 -5.15
CA GLU A 794 -2.77 -1.83 -5.70
C GLU A 794 -3.23 -0.72 -4.74
N ALA A 795 -3.34 -1.02 -3.44
CA ALA A 795 -3.80 -0.05 -2.43
C ALA A 795 -2.78 1.06 -2.13
N THR A 796 -1.49 0.73 -2.10
CA THR A 796 -0.39 1.67 -1.74
C THR A 796 0.00 2.58 -2.91
N ARG A 797 -0.38 2.21 -4.14
CA ARG A 797 -0.08 2.97 -5.36
C ARG A 797 -0.73 4.34 -5.44
N GLN A 798 -1.74 4.60 -4.62
CA GLN A 798 -2.47 5.88 -4.59
C GLN A 798 -1.70 7.01 -3.91
N VAL A 799 -0.55 6.75 -3.25
CA VAL A 799 0.19 7.81 -2.51
C VAL A 799 1.74 7.71 -2.57
N SER A 800 2.36 6.53 -2.80
CA SER A 800 3.80 6.40 -2.41
C SER A 800 4.80 5.82 -3.43
N LEU A 801 4.42 5.30 -4.60
CA LEU A 801 5.39 4.61 -5.49
C LEU A 801 6.15 5.49 -6.50
N VAL A 802 6.01 6.82 -6.45
CA VAL A 802 6.65 7.78 -7.39
C VAL A 802 8.11 8.17 -6.99
N HIS A 803 8.65 7.63 -5.90
CA HIS A 803 9.82 8.22 -5.23
C HIS A 803 11.19 7.75 -5.74
N TYR A 804 11.59 8.09 -6.97
CA TYR A 804 12.94 8.21 -7.59
C TYR A 804 12.96 7.86 -9.10
N GLY A 805 13.71 8.66 -9.88
CA GLY A 805 13.74 8.68 -11.35
C GLY A 805 13.98 7.33 -12.03
N SER A 806 13.31 7.14 -13.17
CA SER A 806 13.05 5.92 -13.94
C SER A 806 11.96 4.96 -13.38
N GLY A 807 10.71 5.40 -13.44
CA GLY A 807 9.55 4.51 -13.23
C GLY A 807 9.61 3.20 -14.01
N ALA A 808 10.09 3.26 -15.26
CA ALA A 808 10.18 2.12 -16.16
C ALA A 808 10.95 0.94 -15.55
N LEU A 809 12.08 1.20 -14.90
CA LEU A 809 12.95 0.17 -14.32
C LEU A 809 12.44 -0.36 -12.99
N ARG A 810 11.90 0.53 -12.17
CA ARG A 810 11.33 0.15 -10.87
C ARG A 810 10.09 -0.70 -11.01
N PHE A 811 9.21 -0.35 -11.95
CA PHE A 811 8.09 -1.22 -12.28
C PHE A 811 8.60 -2.59 -12.73
N GLN A 812 9.57 -2.65 -13.65
CA GLN A 812 10.09 -3.92 -14.16
C GLN A 812 10.80 -4.78 -13.11
N ARG A 813 11.50 -4.19 -12.13
CA ARG A 813 12.31 -4.92 -11.14
C ARG A 813 11.59 -5.21 -9.82
N ALA A 814 10.77 -4.29 -9.33
CA ALA A 814 10.17 -4.40 -8.00
C ALA A 814 8.69 -4.83 -8.03
N VAL A 815 8.00 -4.58 -9.15
CA VAL A 815 6.54 -4.74 -9.24
C VAL A 815 6.15 -5.86 -10.20
N ALA A 816 6.64 -5.80 -11.43
CA ALA A 816 6.31 -6.75 -12.48
C ALA A 816 6.55 -8.21 -12.04
N PRO A 817 7.62 -8.55 -11.30
CA PRO A 817 7.83 -9.91 -10.81
C PRO A 817 6.74 -10.36 -9.83
N VAL A 818 6.17 -9.47 -9.02
CA VAL A 818 5.08 -9.80 -8.08
C VAL A 818 3.87 -10.36 -8.82
N TYR A 819 3.43 -9.67 -9.88
CA TYR A 819 2.31 -10.14 -10.70
C TYR A 819 2.68 -11.38 -11.51
N ARG A 820 3.88 -11.44 -12.09
CA ARG A 820 4.32 -12.56 -12.93
C ARG A 820 4.43 -13.86 -12.14
N ASP A 821 5.02 -13.83 -10.94
CA ASP A 821 5.15 -14.99 -10.07
C ASP A 821 3.78 -15.46 -9.56
N TYR A 822 2.89 -14.52 -9.23
CA TYR A 822 1.52 -14.84 -8.85
C TYR A 822 0.76 -15.52 -10.01
N VAL A 823 0.85 -14.97 -11.21
CA VAL A 823 0.24 -15.54 -12.42
C VAL A 823 0.82 -16.92 -12.73
N ASP A 824 2.14 -17.10 -12.67
CA ASP A 824 2.76 -18.42 -12.86
C ASP A 824 2.25 -19.43 -11.82
N ALA A 825 2.13 -19.02 -10.56
CA ALA A 825 1.60 -19.85 -9.49
C ALA A 825 0.13 -20.23 -9.71
N LEU A 826 -0.72 -19.29 -10.16
CA LEU A 826 -2.13 -19.54 -10.49
C LEU A 826 -2.27 -20.51 -11.67
N LEU A 827 -1.53 -20.25 -12.75
CA LEU A 827 -1.53 -21.10 -13.94
C LEU A 827 -1.05 -22.51 -13.57
N THR A 828 0.09 -22.65 -12.90
CA THR A 828 0.60 -23.96 -12.48
C THR A 828 -0.36 -24.69 -11.53
N SER A 829 -1.00 -23.97 -10.59
CA SER A 829 -2.01 -24.54 -9.70
C SER A 829 -3.26 -25.03 -10.43
N SER A 830 -3.62 -24.38 -11.55
CA SER A 830 -4.74 -24.81 -12.39
C SER A 830 -4.51 -26.19 -13.01
N ASP A 831 -3.24 -26.59 -13.23
CA ASP A 831 -2.88 -27.94 -13.69
C ASP A 831 -3.02 -28.98 -12.58
N LEU A 832 -2.63 -28.62 -11.35
CA LEU A 832 -2.66 -29.51 -10.19
C LEU A 832 -4.09 -29.96 -9.82
N VAL A 833 -5.09 -29.09 -10.00
CA VAL A 833 -6.51 -29.39 -9.71
C VAL A 833 -7.23 -30.11 -10.86
N GLY A 834 -6.58 -30.30 -12.00
CA GLY A 834 -7.09 -31.01 -13.17
C GLY A 834 -7.92 -30.12 -14.12
N ALA A 835 -7.69 -30.33 -15.43
CA ALA A 835 -8.33 -29.58 -16.51
C ALA A 835 -9.88 -29.67 -16.48
N ASN A 836 -10.55 -28.60 -16.92
CA ASN A 836 -12.01 -28.47 -17.04
C ASN A 836 -12.82 -28.48 -15.73
N THR A 837 -12.16 -28.55 -14.56
CA THR A 837 -12.84 -28.41 -13.27
C THR A 837 -13.28 -26.97 -13.02
N ASN A 838 -14.31 -26.77 -12.17
CA ASN A 838 -14.70 -25.42 -11.75
C ASN A 838 -13.57 -24.70 -11.00
N ALA A 839 -12.71 -25.44 -10.27
CA ALA A 839 -11.55 -24.89 -9.58
C ALA A 839 -10.49 -24.39 -10.58
N SER A 840 -10.16 -25.19 -11.60
CA SER A 840 -9.26 -24.78 -12.69
C SER A 840 -9.77 -23.52 -13.39
N ARG A 841 -11.06 -23.46 -13.74
CA ARG A 841 -11.68 -22.26 -14.35
C ARG A 841 -11.53 -21.01 -13.48
N ARG A 842 -11.78 -21.10 -12.17
CA ARG A 842 -11.59 -19.98 -11.23
C ARG A 842 -10.14 -19.49 -11.19
N LEU A 843 -9.17 -20.41 -11.17
CA LEU A 843 -7.75 -20.06 -11.16
C LEU A 843 -7.32 -19.38 -12.48
N LEU A 844 -7.85 -19.81 -13.62
CA LEU A 844 -7.61 -19.15 -14.91
C LEU A 844 -8.26 -17.76 -14.98
N ASP A 845 -9.47 -17.60 -14.45
CA ASP A 845 -10.13 -16.31 -14.34
C ASP A 845 -9.36 -15.35 -13.42
N GLU A 846 -8.85 -15.85 -12.29
CA GLU A 846 -7.99 -15.11 -11.36
C GLU A 846 -6.65 -14.72 -12.01
N ALA A 847 -6.01 -15.63 -12.77
CA ALA A 847 -4.78 -15.34 -13.51
C ALA A 847 -4.99 -14.25 -14.56
N ARG A 848 -6.12 -14.29 -15.28
CA ARG A 848 -6.52 -13.21 -16.21
C ARG A 848 -6.71 -11.89 -15.46
N GLY A 849 -7.38 -11.91 -14.30
CA GLY A 849 -7.57 -10.73 -13.46
C GLY A 849 -6.25 -10.11 -12.99
N ALA A 850 -5.31 -10.94 -12.54
CA ALA A 850 -3.97 -10.50 -12.14
C ALA A 850 -3.18 -9.91 -13.32
N MET A 851 -3.33 -10.48 -14.53
CA MET A 851 -2.75 -9.89 -15.74
C MET A 851 -3.37 -8.54 -16.11
N GLU A 852 -4.68 -8.37 -15.95
CA GLU A 852 -5.35 -7.07 -16.15
C GLU A 852 -4.85 -6.00 -15.16
N GLN A 853 -4.68 -6.37 -13.90
CA GLN A 853 -4.08 -5.48 -12.90
C GLN A 853 -2.63 -5.12 -13.25
N TYR A 854 -1.83 -6.09 -13.68
CA TYR A 854 -0.47 -5.85 -14.17
C TYR A 854 -0.44 -4.84 -15.33
N GLN A 855 -1.31 -5.01 -16.33
CA GLN A 855 -1.39 -4.11 -17.48
C GLN A 855 -1.81 -2.69 -17.10
N ALA A 856 -2.80 -2.57 -16.20
CA ALA A 856 -3.20 -1.27 -15.67
C ALA A 856 -2.06 -0.61 -14.88
N ALA A 857 -1.35 -1.39 -14.07
CA ALA A 857 -0.22 -0.93 -13.28
C ALA A 857 0.96 -0.47 -14.16
N GLU A 858 1.23 -1.16 -15.28
CA GLU A 858 2.25 -0.78 -16.26
C GLU A 858 1.88 0.52 -17.00
N LEU A 859 0.60 0.69 -17.35
CA LEU A 859 0.12 1.89 -18.03
C LEU A 859 0.15 3.12 -17.12
N ARG A 860 -0.22 2.97 -15.84
CA ARG A 860 -0.08 4.03 -14.82
C ARG A 860 1.37 4.50 -14.70
N ASP A 861 2.32 3.55 -14.67
CA ASP A 861 3.75 3.89 -14.64
C ASP A 861 4.23 4.62 -15.91
N TYR A 862 3.67 4.28 -17.07
CA TYR A 862 3.96 4.97 -18.33
C TYR A 862 3.52 6.44 -18.30
N PHE A 863 2.29 6.71 -17.84
CA PHE A 863 1.74 8.06 -17.86
C PHE A 863 2.08 8.93 -16.66
N VAL A 864 2.53 8.34 -15.54
CA VAL A 864 2.82 9.07 -14.31
C VAL A 864 1.60 9.88 -13.84
N ASP A 865 0.41 9.37 -14.10
CA ASP A 865 -0.86 10.04 -13.87
C ASP A 865 -1.82 9.09 -13.17
N GLU A 866 -2.17 9.41 -11.93
CA GLU A 866 -3.10 8.64 -11.10
C GLU A 866 -4.52 8.67 -11.69
N CYS A 867 -4.90 9.73 -12.42
CA CYS A 867 -6.20 9.88 -13.05
C CYS A 867 -6.37 9.03 -14.32
N VAL A 868 -5.28 8.52 -14.92
CA VAL A 868 -5.35 7.52 -16.01
C VAL A 868 -5.98 6.22 -15.50
N ALA A 869 -6.08 6.04 -14.18
CA ALA A 869 -6.63 4.86 -13.51
C ALA A 869 -7.95 5.05 -12.78
N ASP A 870 -8.44 6.29 -12.62
CA ASP A 870 -9.86 6.56 -12.30
C ASP A 870 -10.78 6.21 -13.48
N ILE A 871 -10.23 5.58 -14.52
CA ILE A 871 -10.94 4.60 -15.32
C ILE A 871 -11.41 3.51 -14.35
N GLU A 872 -12.57 3.75 -13.71
CA GLU A 872 -13.32 2.75 -12.97
C GLU A 872 -13.20 1.45 -13.77
N ALA A 873 -12.51 0.48 -13.17
CA ALA A 873 -12.47 -0.90 -13.62
C ALA A 873 -13.92 -1.37 -13.65
N HIS A 874 -14.62 -1.04 -14.72
CA HIS A 874 -15.83 -1.72 -15.09
C HIS A 874 -15.34 -3.13 -15.30
N THR A 875 -15.68 -4.01 -14.37
CA THR A 875 -15.41 -5.43 -14.51
C THR A 875 -16.12 -5.87 -15.77
N LEU A 876 -15.39 -5.85 -16.88
CA LEU A 876 -15.92 -6.28 -18.16
C LEU A 876 -16.22 -7.76 -17.97
N ASP A 877 -17.51 -8.10 -17.97
CA ASP A 877 -17.93 -9.49 -18.09
C ASP A 877 -17.63 -9.92 -19.52
N LEU A 878 -16.35 -10.21 -19.78
CA LEU A 878 -15.83 -10.59 -21.08
C LEU A 878 -16.63 -11.77 -21.64
N ASP A 879 -16.94 -12.71 -20.76
CA ASP A 879 -17.76 -13.87 -21.02
C ASP A 879 -19.13 -13.48 -21.60
N ARG A 880 -19.80 -12.48 -21.01
CA ARG A 880 -21.04 -11.91 -21.53
C ARG A 880 -20.83 -11.16 -22.85
N VAL A 881 -19.80 -10.35 -22.98
CA VAL A 881 -19.49 -9.61 -24.22
C VAL A 881 -19.27 -10.58 -25.38
N LEU A 882 -18.46 -11.62 -25.17
CA LEU A 882 -18.21 -12.65 -26.18
C LEU A 882 -19.46 -13.45 -26.50
N ARG A 883 -20.38 -13.69 -25.56
CA ARG A 883 -21.62 -14.43 -25.85
C ARG A 883 -22.71 -13.59 -26.53
N GLU A 884 -22.91 -12.35 -26.07
CA GLU A 884 -24.07 -11.54 -26.44
C GLU A 884 -23.77 -10.51 -27.53
N GLN A 885 -22.55 -9.96 -27.56
CA GLN A 885 -22.20 -8.82 -28.42
C GLN A 885 -21.20 -9.20 -29.52
N SER A 886 -20.29 -10.16 -29.26
CA SER A 886 -19.23 -10.54 -30.20
C SER A 886 -18.97 -12.06 -30.26
N PRO A 887 -19.96 -12.89 -30.65
CA PRO A 887 -19.88 -14.37 -30.64
C PRO A 887 -18.86 -14.99 -31.58
N LYS A 888 -18.25 -14.19 -32.47
CA LYS A 888 -17.21 -14.64 -33.40
C LYS A 888 -15.83 -14.08 -33.06
N THR A 889 -15.63 -13.70 -31.79
CA THR A 889 -14.35 -13.15 -31.31
C THR A 889 -13.71 -14.07 -30.29
N ALA A 890 -12.38 -14.18 -30.36
CA ALA A 890 -11.55 -14.75 -29.30
C ALA A 890 -10.60 -13.69 -28.75
N VAL A 891 -10.37 -13.71 -27.44
CA VAL A 891 -9.36 -12.86 -26.80
C VAL A 891 -8.18 -13.72 -26.36
N VAL A 892 -6.97 -13.29 -26.65
CA VAL A 892 -5.73 -14.03 -26.40
C VAL A 892 -4.81 -13.20 -25.51
N TYR A 893 -4.37 -13.80 -24.39
CA TYR A 893 -3.31 -13.27 -23.53
C TYR A 893 -2.04 -14.10 -23.71
N PRO A 894 -1.03 -13.58 -24.44
CA PRO A 894 0.31 -14.15 -24.43
C PRO A 894 1.04 -13.72 -23.15
N ILE A 895 1.21 -14.66 -22.23
CA ILE A 895 1.87 -14.46 -20.93
C ILE A 895 3.27 -15.07 -21.03
N ALA A 896 4.26 -14.22 -21.27
CA ALA A 896 5.67 -14.62 -21.34
C ALA A 896 6.24 -14.82 -19.93
N LEU A 897 6.55 -16.06 -19.57
CA LEU A 897 7.20 -16.43 -18.31
C LEU A 897 8.66 -16.80 -18.57
N GLU A 898 9.46 -16.89 -17.49
CA GLU A 898 10.92 -17.10 -17.57
C GLU A 898 11.30 -18.30 -18.47
N LYS A 899 10.54 -19.41 -18.39
CA LYS A 899 10.88 -20.67 -19.05
C LYS A 899 9.86 -21.14 -20.10
N ARG A 900 8.71 -20.47 -20.20
CA ARG A 900 7.61 -20.88 -21.08
C ARG A 900 6.70 -19.70 -21.43
N LEU A 901 5.98 -19.83 -22.53
CA LEU A 901 4.89 -18.95 -22.93
C LEU A 901 3.57 -19.63 -22.61
N GLU A 902 2.69 -18.92 -21.92
CA GLU A 902 1.33 -19.35 -21.64
C GLU A 902 0.35 -18.52 -22.47
N LEU A 903 -0.57 -19.19 -23.16
CA LEU A 903 -1.59 -18.56 -23.99
C LEU A 903 -2.94 -18.82 -23.32
N LEU A 904 -3.51 -17.78 -22.71
CA LEU A 904 -4.86 -17.85 -22.18
C LEU A 904 -5.84 -17.32 -23.23
N VAL A 905 -6.64 -18.22 -23.79
CA VAL A 905 -7.56 -17.96 -24.91
C VAL A 905 -8.98 -17.99 -24.40
N SER A 906 -9.64 -16.83 -24.37
CA SER A 906 -11.05 -16.69 -24.01
C SER A 906 -11.93 -16.80 -25.25
N LEU A 907 -12.78 -17.82 -25.29
CA LEU A 907 -13.79 -18.07 -26.32
C LEU A 907 -15.20 -17.81 -25.73
N PRO A 908 -16.26 -17.70 -26.55
CA PRO A 908 -17.63 -17.57 -26.05
C PRO A 908 -18.07 -18.71 -25.11
N GLY A 909 -17.40 -19.87 -25.18
CA GLY A 909 -17.62 -21.03 -24.31
C GLY A 909 -16.78 -21.07 -23.03
N GLY A 910 -15.90 -20.09 -22.79
CA GLY A 910 -15.00 -20.01 -21.64
C GLY A 910 -13.52 -19.88 -22.04
N ALA A 911 -12.65 -19.75 -21.03
CA ALA A 911 -11.21 -19.65 -21.21
C ALA A 911 -10.51 -21.02 -21.25
N GLU A 912 -9.55 -21.17 -22.16
CA GLU A 912 -8.68 -22.33 -22.32
C GLU A 912 -7.21 -21.88 -22.29
N ARG A 913 -6.33 -22.74 -21.78
CA ARG A 913 -4.89 -22.48 -21.65
C ARG A 913 -4.08 -23.38 -22.57
N PHE A 914 -3.05 -22.82 -23.20
CA PHE A 914 -2.07 -23.54 -24.03
C PHE A 914 -0.65 -23.14 -23.64
N THR A 915 0.22 -24.13 -23.43
CA THR A 915 1.62 -23.91 -23.01
C THR A 915 2.57 -24.17 -24.16
N VAL A 916 3.53 -23.27 -24.36
CA VAL A 916 4.57 -23.36 -25.40
C VAL A 916 5.95 -23.28 -24.74
N PRO A 917 6.88 -24.22 -25.03
CA PRO A 917 8.18 -24.28 -24.38
C PRO A 917 9.18 -23.27 -24.99
N VAL A 918 8.91 -21.98 -24.85
CA VAL A 918 9.78 -20.86 -25.26
C VAL A 918 9.90 -19.87 -24.10
N SER A 919 11.12 -19.40 -23.81
CA SER A 919 11.34 -18.42 -22.73
C SER A 919 10.88 -17.03 -23.14
N ALA A 920 10.58 -16.17 -22.15
CA ALA A 920 10.31 -14.75 -22.40
C ALA A 920 11.45 -14.08 -23.19
N ALA A 921 12.71 -14.35 -22.82
CA ALA A 921 13.87 -13.76 -23.50
C ALA A 921 13.97 -14.18 -24.98
N GLU A 922 13.71 -15.45 -25.30
CA GLU A 922 13.73 -15.94 -26.68
C GLU A 922 12.57 -15.39 -27.50
N LEU A 923 11.37 -15.28 -26.89
CA LEU A 923 10.20 -14.67 -27.52
C LEU A 923 10.42 -13.19 -27.83
N GLU A 924 10.94 -12.43 -26.87
CA GLU A 924 11.27 -11.00 -27.01
C GLU A 924 12.33 -10.78 -28.10
N ALA A 925 13.43 -11.54 -28.07
CA ALA A 925 14.46 -11.46 -29.10
C ALA A 925 13.90 -11.78 -30.50
N THR A 926 13.00 -12.75 -30.61
CA THR A 926 12.37 -13.13 -31.88
C THR A 926 11.38 -12.07 -32.37
N ALA A 927 10.60 -11.47 -31.46
CA ALA A 927 9.68 -10.38 -31.79
C ALA A 927 10.44 -9.14 -32.27
N THR A 928 11.50 -8.73 -31.57
CA THR A 928 12.38 -7.64 -31.98
C THR A 928 12.99 -7.94 -33.34
N ARG A 929 13.50 -9.15 -33.55
CA ARG A 929 14.03 -9.57 -34.84
C ARG A 929 12.98 -9.52 -35.95
N PHE A 930 11.74 -9.94 -35.68
CA PHE A 930 10.64 -9.89 -36.63
C PHE A 930 10.37 -8.45 -37.08
N ARG A 931 10.30 -7.50 -36.13
CA ARG A 931 10.16 -6.08 -36.43
C ARG A 931 11.26 -5.59 -37.37
N GLU A 932 12.52 -5.88 -37.07
CA GLU A 932 13.68 -5.47 -37.89
C GLU A 932 13.63 -6.00 -39.32
N VAL A 933 13.28 -7.27 -39.51
CA VAL A 933 13.27 -7.88 -40.86
C VAL A 933 12.03 -7.51 -41.66
N LEU A 934 10.94 -7.14 -40.99
CA LEU A 934 9.68 -6.73 -41.62
C LEU A 934 9.75 -5.29 -42.15
N THR A 935 10.59 -4.44 -41.54
CA THR A 935 10.85 -3.06 -42.01
C THR A 935 11.76 -3.00 -43.24
N ASP A 936 12.48 -4.07 -43.57
CA ASP A 936 13.24 -4.21 -44.82
C ASP A 936 12.31 -4.60 -45.99
N ARG A 937 11.75 -3.60 -46.67
CA ARG A 937 10.83 -3.75 -47.82
C ARG A 937 11.39 -4.52 -49.03
N THR A 938 12.68 -4.84 -49.05
CA THR A 938 13.34 -5.51 -50.19
C THR A 938 13.50 -7.01 -49.98
N SER A 939 13.13 -7.52 -48.81
CA SER A 939 13.54 -8.84 -48.33
C SER A 939 12.36 -9.63 -47.77
N ARG A 940 12.31 -10.93 -48.10
CA ARG A 940 11.35 -11.88 -47.51
C ARG A 940 11.88 -12.60 -46.27
N ARG A 941 12.97 -12.11 -45.66
CA ARG A 941 13.54 -12.69 -44.43
C ARG A 941 12.58 -12.68 -43.24
N TYR A 942 11.48 -11.91 -43.32
CA TYR A 942 10.41 -11.94 -42.34
C TYR A 942 9.58 -13.23 -42.35
N GLU A 943 9.48 -13.94 -43.48
CA GLU A 943 8.65 -15.16 -43.60
C GLU A 943 9.02 -16.23 -42.56
N PRO A 944 10.30 -16.69 -42.43
CA PRO A 944 10.65 -17.71 -41.44
C PRO A 944 10.53 -17.24 -39.98
N VAL A 945 10.76 -15.95 -39.70
CA VAL A 945 10.61 -15.40 -38.34
C VAL A 945 9.13 -15.28 -37.97
N GLY A 946 8.29 -14.84 -38.92
CA GLY A 946 6.84 -14.78 -38.78
C GLY A 946 6.20 -16.17 -38.63
N GLU A 947 6.77 -17.18 -39.30
CA GLU A 947 6.36 -18.59 -39.13
C GLU A 947 6.69 -19.12 -37.74
N GLN A 948 7.88 -18.80 -37.21
CA GLN A 948 8.24 -19.17 -35.85
C GLN A 948 7.28 -18.54 -34.82
N LEU A 949 7.00 -17.24 -34.96
CA LEU A 949 6.06 -16.53 -34.10
C LEU A 949 4.63 -17.07 -34.25
N TYR A 950 4.17 -17.40 -35.46
CA TYR A 950 2.86 -18.02 -35.68
C TYR A 950 2.74 -19.36 -34.96
N ARG A 951 3.78 -20.21 -35.06
CA ARG A 951 3.84 -21.51 -34.38
C ARG A 951 3.76 -21.39 -32.87
N TRP A 952 4.33 -20.33 -32.31
CA TRP A 952 4.26 -20.06 -30.87
C TRP A 952 2.95 -19.40 -30.46
N LEU A 953 2.45 -18.40 -31.20
CA LEU A 953 1.40 -17.51 -30.75
C LEU A 953 -0.01 -17.88 -31.23
N VAL A 954 -0.16 -18.70 -32.27
CA VAL A 954 -1.48 -18.99 -32.90
C VAL A 954 -1.72 -20.48 -33.11
N ALA A 955 -0.75 -21.20 -33.67
CA ALA A 955 -0.90 -22.62 -34.01
C ALA A 955 -1.42 -23.51 -32.85
N PRO A 956 -1.06 -23.30 -31.57
CA PRO A 956 -1.50 -24.18 -30.47
C PRO A 956 -3.03 -24.26 -30.29
N TYR A 957 -3.76 -23.21 -30.68
CA TYR A 957 -5.21 -23.10 -30.47
C TYR A 957 -6.02 -22.88 -31.75
N GLU A 958 -5.38 -22.89 -32.93
CA GLU A 958 -6.04 -22.61 -34.20
C GLU A 958 -7.22 -23.55 -34.50
N ALA A 959 -7.09 -24.85 -34.20
CA ALA A 959 -8.17 -25.82 -34.39
C ALA A 959 -9.42 -25.47 -33.55
N ARG A 960 -9.23 -24.87 -32.36
CA ARG A 960 -10.34 -24.42 -31.50
C ARG A 960 -11.01 -23.17 -32.07
N LEU A 961 -10.24 -22.24 -32.64
CA LEU A 961 -10.78 -21.07 -33.34
C LEU A 961 -11.69 -21.48 -34.50
N GLN A 962 -11.22 -22.43 -35.32
CA GLN A 962 -11.97 -22.94 -36.46
C GLN A 962 -13.26 -23.65 -36.00
N GLN A 963 -13.18 -24.49 -34.96
CA GLN A 963 -14.34 -25.19 -34.41
C GLN A 963 -15.38 -24.23 -33.83
N ALA A 964 -14.95 -23.13 -33.22
CA ALA A 964 -15.83 -22.11 -32.66
C ALA A 964 -16.32 -21.08 -33.70
N GLY A 965 -15.84 -21.14 -34.95
CA GLY A 965 -16.24 -20.21 -36.02
C GLY A 965 -15.78 -18.77 -35.76
N ILE A 966 -14.59 -18.60 -35.17
CA ILE A 966 -14.03 -17.29 -34.85
C ILE A 966 -13.59 -16.57 -36.13
N GLU A 967 -13.91 -15.28 -36.22
CA GLU A 967 -13.57 -14.39 -37.34
C GLU A 967 -12.70 -13.20 -36.88
N THR A 968 -12.56 -12.96 -35.58
CA THR A 968 -11.79 -11.84 -35.02
C THR A 968 -10.96 -12.29 -33.82
N LEU A 969 -9.67 -11.92 -33.81
CA LEU A 969 -8.74 -12.14 -32.72
C LEU A 969 -8.35 -10.82 -32.07
N VAL A 970 -8.56 -10.73 -30.76
CA VAL A 970 -8.15 -9.59 -29.94
C VAL A 970 -6.99 -10.04 -29.08
N PHE A 971 -5.82 -9.45 -29.25
CA PHE A 971 -4.66 -9.76 -28.44
C PHE A 971 -4.49 -8.75 -27.29
N VAL A 972 -4.09 -9.25 -26.13
CA VAL A 972 -3.61 -8.44 -25.00
C VAL A 972 -2.10 -8.70 -24.80
N PRO A 973 -1.24 -8.19 -25.71
CA PRO A 973 0.19 -8.47 -25.67
C PRO A 973 0.92 -7.66 -24.59
N GLY A 974 1.93 -8.28 -23.97
CA GLY A 974 2.93 -7.62 -23.12
C GLY A 974 4.28 -7.46 -23.82
N GLY A 975 5.10 -6.51 -23.33
CA GLY A 975 6.50 -6.33 -23.77
C GLY A 975 6.68 -6.16 -25.29
N ALA A 976 7.73 -6.75 -25.83
CA ALA A 976 8.12 -6.67 -27.25
C ALA A 976 7.01 -7.08 -28.24
N LEU A 977 6.05 -7.91 -27.83
CA LEU A 977 4.93 -8.30 -28.70
C LEU A 977 4.01 -7.13 -29.07
N ARG A 978 4.00 -6.04 -28.28
CA ARG A 978 3.27 -4.81 -28.64
C ARG A 978 3.89 -4.08 -29.84
N THR A 979 5.15 -4.37 -30.13
CA THR A 979 5.93 -3.66 -31.15
C THR A 979 5.86 -4.31 -32.54
N ILE A 980 5.15 -5.44 -32.67
CA ILE A 980 5.03 -6.18 -33.93
C ILE A 980 3.58 -6.23 -34.42
N PRO A 981 3.35 -6.23 -35.74
CA PRO A 981 2.01 -6.42 -36.27
C PRO A 981 1.65 -7.90 -36.30
N LEU A 982 0.84 -8.33 -35.33
CA LEU A 982 0.36 -9.72 -35.22
C LEU A 982 -0.43 -10.16 -36.46
N SER A 983 -0.99 -9.22 -37.23
CA SER A 983 -1.62 -9.46 -38.53
C SER A 983 -0.68 -10.04 -39.59
N ALA A 984 0.63 -9.80 -39.48
CA ALA A 984 1.66 -10.29 -40.39
C ALA A 984 2.32 -11.62 -39.98
N LEU A 985 1.85 -12.25 -38.91
CA LEU A 985 2.27 -13.63 -38.60
C LEU A 985 1.89 -14.54 -39.77
N TYR A 986 2.79 -15.43 -40.17
CA TYR A 986 2.69 -16.20 -41.41
C TYR A 986 2.68 -17.68 -41.08
N ASP A 987 1.75 -18.47 -41.60
CA ASP A 987 1.64 -19.90 -41.25
C ASP A 987 2.44 -20.83 -42.19
N GLY A 988 3.11 -20.26 -43.19
CA GLY A 988 3.77 -20.99 -44.29
C GLY A 988 3.07 -20.79 -45.64
N GLU A 989 1.79 -20.44 -45.65
CA GLU A 989 0.95 -20.22 -46.84
C GLU A 989 0.23 -18.87 -46.84
N HIS A 990 -0.31 -18.46 -45.69
CA HIS A 990 -1.17 -17.29 -45.50
C HIS A 990 -0.74 -16.47 -44.28
N PHE A 991 -0.90 -15.14 -44.37
CA PHE A 991 -0.82 -14.25 -43.22
C PHE A 991 -2.04 -14.38 -42.31
N LEU A 992 -1.89 -14.11 -41.01
CA LEU A 992 -2.97 -14.19 -40.04
C LEU A 992 -4.17 -13.32 -40.44
N VAL A 993 -3.91 -12.14 -41.01
CA VAL A 993 -4.95 -11.21 -41.50
C VAL A 993 -5.83 -11.80 -42.62
N GLU A 994 -5.34 -12.79 -43.38
CA GLU A 994 -6.14 -13.48 -44.40
C GLU A 994 -7.20 -14.39 -43.78
N LYS A 995 -7.00 -14.81 -42.53
CA LYS A 995 -7.90 -15.71 -41.81
C LYS A 995 -8.80 -14.99 -40.82
N TYR A 996 -8.26 -14.01 -40.08
CA TYR A 996 -8.95 -13.34 -38.98
C TYR A 996 -8.73 -11.83 -39.03
N ALA A 997 -9.75 -11.06 -38.64
CA ALA A 997 -9.56 -9.67 -38.28
C ALA A 997 -8.74 -9.60 -36.97
N VAL A 998 -7.75 -8.70 -36.90
CA VAL A 998 -6.84 -8.61 -35.75
C VAL A 998 -6.97 -7.24 -35.09
N ALA A 999 -7.15 -7.24 -33.77
CA ALA A 999 -7.12 -6.05 -32.93
C ALA A 999 -6.22 -6.28 -31.71
N VAL A 1000 -5.76 -5.19 -31.11
CA VAL A 1000 -4.89 -5.21 -29.93
C VAL A 1000 -5.53 -4.36 -28.84
N THR A 1001 -5.39 -4.73 -27.58
CA THR A 1001 -5.77 -3.87 -26.46
C THR A 1001 -4.72 -3.94 -25.36
N PRO A 1002 -4.37 -2.82 -24.69
CA PRO A 1002 -3.46 -2.83 -23.56
C PRO A 1002 -4.06 -3.57 -22.34
N GLY A 1003 -5.38 -3.64 -22.24
CA GLY A 1003 -6.11 -4.40 -21.21
C GLY A 1003 -7.60 -4.33 -21.48
N LEU A 1004 -8.37 -5.34 -21.10
CA LEU A 1004 -9.83 -5.36 -21.29
C LEU A 1004 -10.57 -4.47 -20.29
N SER A 1005 -10.04 -4.32 -19.08
CA SER A 1005 -10.57 -3.41 -18.06
C SER A 1005 -10.58 -1.93 -18.50
N LEU A 1006 -9.84 -1.61 -19.55
CA LEU A 1006 -9.68 -0.27 -20.10
C LEU A 1006 -10.56 -0.02 -21.34
N VAL A 1007 -11.40 -0.99 -21.72
CA VAL A 1007 -12.21 -0.96 -22.95
C VAL A 1007 -13.71 -0.99 -22.62
N ASP A 1008 -14.48 -0.16 -23.33
CA ASP A 1008 -15.95 -0.18 -23.36
C ASP A 1008 -16.39 -0.68 -24.76
N PRO A 1009 -16.51 -2.01 -24.97
CA PRO A 1009 -16.76 -2.56 -26.30
C PRO A 1009 -18.19 -2.25 -26.74
N ARG A 1010 -18.33 -1.30 -27.67
CA ARG A 1010 -19.61 -0.95 -28.31
C ARG A 1010 -19.40 -0.70 -29.80
N HIS A 1011 -20.41 -1.03 -30.60
CA HIS A 1011 -20.38 -0.72 -32.03
C HIS A 1011 -20.35 0.78 -32.30
N LEU A 1012 -19.55 1.17 -33.29
CA LEU A 1012 -19.52 2.52 -33.82
C LEU A 1012 -20.65 2.73 -34.83
N ASP A 1013 -21.54 3.70 -34.57
CA ASP A 1013 -22.41 4.26 -35.62
C ASP A 1013 -21.63 5.27 -36.47
N ALA A 1014 -20.86 4.76 -37.43
CA ALA A 1014 -20.04 5.59 -38.32
C ALA A 1014 -20.88 6.49 -39.23
N ARG A 1015 -22.12 6.10 -39.59
CA ARG A 1015 -22.97 6.86 -40.51
C ARG A 1015 -23.69 8.03 -39.84
N GLY A 1016 -23.98 7.92 -38.55
CA GLY A 1016 -24.46 9.02 -37.71
C GLY A 1016 -23.33 9.87 -37.09
N GLY A 1017 -22.07 9.52 -37.33
CA GLY A 1017 -20.91 10.12 -36.69
C GLY A 1017 -20.60 11.55 -37.14
N ARG A 1018 -20.01 12.35 -36.25
CA ARG A 1018 -19.47 13.68 -36.54
C ARG A 1018 -17.96 13.56 -36.79
N PHE A 1019 -17.53 13.91 -38.00
CA PHE A 1019 -16.13 13.80 -38.43
C PHE A 1019 -15.40 15.13 -38.34
N LEU A 1020 -14.21 15.11 -37.74
CA LEU A 1020 -13.22 16.17 -37.82
C LEU A 1020 -11.98 15.62 -38.53
N LEU A 1021 -11.64 16.21 -39.67
CA LEU A 1021 -10.54 15.81 -40.52
C LEU A 1021 -9.46 16.88 -40.44
N ALA A 1022 -8.25 16.51 -40.05
CA ALA A 1022 -7.11 17.40 -39.92
C ALA A 1022 -5.92 16.86 -40.70
N GLY A 1023 -5.09 17.72 -41.29
CA GLY A 1023 -3.86 17.26 -41.92
C GLY A 1023 -2.86 18.34 -42.28
N LEU A 1024 -1.62 17.91 -42.47
CA LEU A 1024 -0.48 18.74 -42.84
C LEU A 1024 0.20 18.11 -44.06
N SER A 1025 0.11 18.77 -45.21
CA SER A 1025 0.66 18.27 -46.47
C SER A 1025 2.10 18.75 -46.72
N THR A 1026 2.51 19.81 -46.03
CA THR A 1026 3.84 20.41 -46.15
C THR A 1026 4.83 19.78 -45.18
N GLY A 1027 6.05 19.50 -45.65
CA GLY A 1027 7.19 19.14 -44.79
C GLY A 1027 7.84 20.36 -44.13
N GLY A 1028 8.86 20.12 -43.31
CA GLY A 1028 9.62 21.18 -42.63
C GLY A 1028 10.53 20.66 -41.53
N GLU A 1029 11.34 21.55 -40.97
CA GLU A 1029 12.21 21.26 -39.81
C GLU A 1029 11.49 21.70 -38.53
N PHE A 1030 11.24 20.76 -37.62
CA PHE A 1030 10.60 21.02 -36.33
C PHE A 1030 11.25 20.17 -35.24
N ALA A 1031 11.52 20.77 -34.07
CA ALA A 1031 12.15 20.10 -32.92
C ALA A 1031 13.44 19.34 -33.26
N ASN A 1032 14.28 19.88 -34.15
CA ASN A 1032 15.52 19.26 -34.67
C ASN A 1032 15.29 17.97 -35.50
N HIS A 1033 14.06 17.74 -35.97
CA HIS A 1033 13.72 16.67 -36.91
C HIS A 1033 13.26 17.25 -38.24
N GLU A 1034 13.76 16.69 -39.34
CA GLU A 1034 13.32 17.03 -40.70
C GLU A 1034 12.18 16.08 -41.10
N PHE A 1035 11.04 16.65 -41.49
CA PHE A 1035 9.85 15.90 -41.88
C PHE A 1035 9.58 16.04 -43.37
N ASP A 1036 9.45 14.90 -44.05
CA ASP A 1036 9.13 14.83 -45.48
C ASP A 1036 7.71 15.38 -45.77
N PRO A 1037 7.50 16.07 -46.90
CA PRO A 1037 6.16 16.45 -47.36
C PRO A 1037 5.25 15.23 -47.60
N LEU A 1038 3.96 15.38 -47.29
CA LEU A 1038 2.92 14.35 -47.46
C LEU A 1038 1.86 14.82 -48.48
N PRO A 1039 2.18 14.82 -49.80
CA PRO A 1039 1.32 15.42 -50.82
C PRO A 1039 -0.07 14.77 -50.97
N ASN A 1040 -0.23 13.49 -50.62
CA ASN A 1040 -1.50 12.78 -50.73
C ASN A 1040 -2.48 13.08 -49.58
N VAL A 1041 -2.05 13.77 -48.51
CA VAL A 1041 -2.92 14.21 -47.40
C VAL A 1041 -4.15 14.95 -47.91
N THR A 1042 -3.98 15.86 -48.89
CA THR A 1042 -5.10 16.62 -49.46
C THR A 1042 -6.12 15.68 -50.14
N THR A 1043 -5.64 14.65 -50.82
CA THR A 1043 -6.47 13.65 -51.51
C THR A 1043 -7.13 12.70 -50.51
N GLU A 1044 -6.42 12.28 -49.47
CA GLU A 1044 -6.89 11.43 -48.37
C GLU A 1044 -8.09 12.08 -47.65
N LEU A 1045 -7.92 13.30 -47.15
CA LEU A 1045 -9.00 14.03 -46.46
C LEU A 1045 -10.19 14.27 -47.40
N GLY A 1046 -9.94 14.52 -48.69
CA GLY A 1046 -10.96 14.68 -49.71
C GLY A 1046 -11.80 13.42 -49.94
N ALA A 1047 -11.15 12.24 -49.95
CA ALA A 1047 -11.81 10.95 -50.11
C ALA A 1047 -12.72 10.64 -48.91
N ILE A 1048 -12.22 10.83 -47.68
CA ILE A 1048 -12.98 10.59 -46.44
C ILE A 1048 -14.17 11.55 -46.35
N ARG A 1049 -13.95 12.85 -46.63
CA ARG A 1049 -15.02 13.86 -46.62
C ARG A 1049 -16.14 13.54 -47.61
N LYS A 1050 -15.82 12.91 -48.75
CA LYS A 1050 -16.82 12.51 -49.73
C LYS A 1050 -17.72 11.39 -49.22
N LEU A 1051 -17.20 10.50 -48.36
CA LEU A 1051 -17.95 9.39 -47.78
C LEU A 1051 -18.82 9.83 -46.58
N TYR A 1052 -18.27 10.66 -45.68
CA TYR A 1052 -18.90 10.96 -44.38
C TYR A 1052 -19.18 12.44 -44.12
N GLY A 1053 -18.71 13.36 -44.97
CA GLY A 1053 -18.74 14.80 -44.68
C GLY A 1053 -17.70 15.18 -43.62
N GLY A 1054 -18.01 16.19 -42.81
CA GLY A 1054 -17.16 16.66 -41.71
C GLY A 1054 -16.37 17.95 -42.01
N ASP A 1055 -15.88 18.56 -40.93
CA ASP A 1055 -15.04 19.76 -40.98
C ASP A 1055 -13.60 19.36 -41.35
N VAL A 1056 -12.94 20.19 -42.18
CA VAL A 1056 -11.55 19.96 -42.62
C VAL A 1056 -10.65 21.10 -42.16
N LEU A 1057 -9.55 20.76 -41.49
CA LEU A 1057 -8.45 21.64 -41.13
C LEU A 1057 -7.20 21.17 -41.89
N LEU A 1058 -6.69 21.97 -42.82
CA LEU A 1058 -5.56 21.60 -43.69
C LEU A 1058 -4.49 22.69 -43.68
N ASP A 1059 -3.22 22.30 -43.54
CA ASP A 1059 -2.04 23.18 -43.52
C ASP A 1059 -2.22 24.37 -42.55
N ALA A 1060 -2.23 25.62 -43.01
CA ALA A 1060 -2.47 26.80 -42.16
C ALA A 1060 -3.85 26.81 -41.46
N GLY A 1061 -4.77 25.92 -41.85
CA GLY A 1061 -6.00 25.66 -41.11
C GLY A 1061 -5.84 24.71 -39.92
N PHE A 1062 -4.78 23.91 -39.89
CA PHE A 1062 -4.45 22.91 -38.87
C PHE A 1062 -3.35 23.42 -37.92
N GLU A 1063 -3.70 24.46 -37.17
CA GLU A 1063 -2.91 24.96 -36.04
C GLU A 1063 -3.41 24.36 -34.72
N ALA A 1064 -2.51 24.13 -33.76
CA ALA A 1064 -2.81 23.46 -32.50
C ALA A 1064 -4.00 24.09 -31.73
N PRO A 1065 -4.04 25.41 -31.46
CA PRO A 1065 -5.18 26.03 -30.77
C PRO A 1065 -6.51 25.93 -31.53
N ARG A 1066 -6.44 25.91 -32.87
CA ARG A 1066 -7.63 25.84 -33.73
C ARG A 1066 -8.19 24.42 -33.78
N PHE A 1067 -7.32 23.42 -33.83
CA PHE A 1067 -7.70 22.02 -33.74
C PHE A 1067 -8.36 21.71 -32.40
N GLN A 1068 -7.74 22.13 -31.28
CA GLN A 1068 -8.31 21.99 -29.94
C GLN A 1068 -9.71 22.62 -29.84
N ARG A 1069 -9.87 23.85 -30.34
CA ARG A 1069 -11.18 24.52 -30.36
C ARG A 1069 -12.20 23.76 -31.19
N ALA A 1070 -11.84 23.23 -32.35
CA ALA A 1070 -12.73 22.44 -33.18
C ALA A 1070 -13.18 21.14 -32.48
N VAL A 1071 -12.29 20.48 -31.74
CA VAL A 1071 -12.62 19.30 -30.93
C VAL A 1071 -13.65 19.63 -29.84
N VAL A 1072 -13.51 20.77 -29.16
CA VAL A 1072 -14.47 21.21 -28.12
C VAL A 1072 -15.81 21.63 -28.73
N GLU A 1073 -15.80 22.51 -29.74
CA GLU A 1073 -17.01 23.13 -30.28
C GLU A 1073 -17.85 22.21 -31.16
N ARG A 1074 -17.20 21.33 -31.93
CA ARG A 1074 -17.88 20.43 -32.88
C ARG A 1074 -18.23 19.09 -32.25
N GLU A 1075 -17.55 18.75 -31.15
CA GLU A 1075 -17.68 17.48 -30.45
C GLU A 1075 -17.65 16.26 -31.40
N PRO A 1076 -16.61 16.09 -32.22
CA PRO A 1076 -16.54 14.96 -33.15
C PRO A 1076 -16.59 13.62 -32.42
N THR A 1077 -17.18 12.61 -33.07
CA THR A 1077 -17.13 11.19 -32.66
C THR A 1077 -16.05 10.43 -33.42
N VAL A 1078 -15.58 10.97 -34.55
CA VAL A 1078 -14.41 10.46 -35.29
C VAL A 1078 -13.47 11.63 -35.57
N VAL A 1079 -12.21 11.48 -35.17
CA VAL A 1079 -11.13 12.42 -35.48
C VAL A 1079 -10.12 11.69 -36.35
N HIS A 1080 -9.82 12.24 -37.51
CA HIS A 1080 -8.79 11.72 -38.41
C HIS A 1080 -7.72 12.78 -38.59
N VAL A 1081 -6.47 12.41 -38.31
CA VAL A 1081 -5.32 13.29 -38.45
C VAL A 1081 -4.32 12.68 -39.42
N ALA A 1082 -4.13 13.38 -40.54
CA ALA A 1082 -3.15 13.04 -41.57
C ALA A 1082 -1.95 13.98 -41.50
N SER A 1083 -1.06 13.69 -40.55
CA SER A 1083 0.18 14.42 -40.27
C SER A 1083 1.19 13.50 -39.59
N HIS A 1084 2.45 13.93 -39.53
CA HIS A 1084 3.49 13.23 -38.78
C HIS A 1084 3.15 13.18 -37.29
N ALA A 1085 3.18 11.99 -36.71
CA ALA A 1085 3.10 11.78 -35.27
C ALA A 1085 4.28 10.91 -34.81
N TYR A 1086 4.89 11.29 -33.70
CA TYR A 1086 6.05 10.61 -33.12
C TYR A 1086 5.71 10.10 -31.72
N PHE A 1087 6.07 8.86 -31.42
CA PHE A 1087 5.90 8.25 -30.09
C PHE A 1087 7.24 7.82 -29.52
N GLY A 1088 7.62 8.43 -28.40
CA GLY A 1088 8.83 8.12 -27.62
C GLY A 1088 8.58 7.23 -26.40
N GLY A 1089 9.63 7.02 -25.61
CA GLY A 1089 9.62 6.14 -24.44
C GLY A 1089 8.91 6.72 -23.22
N GLY A 1090 8.70 8.04 -23.23
CA GLY A 1090 7.89 8.79 -22.28
C GLY A 1090 6.77 9.60 -22.97
N PRO A 1091 5.78 10.07 -22.20
CA PRO A 1091 4.69 10.90 -22.71
C PRO A 1091 5.20 12.24 -23.29
N ASP A 1092 6.22 12.86 -22.68
CA ASP A 1092 6.77 14.15 -23.11
C ASP A 1092 7.56 14.08 -24.42
N GLU A 1093 7.99 12.87 -24.81
CA GLU A 1093 8.66 12.62 -26.08
C GLU A 1093 7.66 12.38 -27.22
N SER A 1094 6.36 12.29 -26.93
CA SER A 1094 5.34 11.92 -27.90
C SER A 1094 4.51 13.13 -28.35
N PHE A 1095 4.44 13.37 -29.66
CA PHE A 1095 3.77 14.55 -30.21
C PHE A 1095 3.13 14.33 -31.58
N LEU A 1096 2.21 15.22 -31.91
CA LEU A 1096 1.57 15.37 -33.22
C LEU A 1096 2.05 16.67 -33.88
N LEU A 1097 2.50 16.59 -35.13
CA LEU A 1097 2.92 17.78 -35.87
C LEU A 1097 1.71 18.56 -36.41
N THR A 1098 1.67 19.85 -36.12
CA THR A 1098 0.69 20.83 -36.60
C THR A 1098 1.42 21.95 -37.36
N HIS A 1099 0.69 22.82 -38.05
CA HIS A 1099 1.31 23.87 -38.87
C HIS A 1099 2.17 24.86 -38.06
N ASP A 1100 1.79 25.12 -36.81
CA ASP A 1100 2.46 26.03 -35.88
C ASP A 1100 3.47 25.35 -34.93
N GLY A 1101 3.67 24.03 -35.05
CA GLY A 1101 4.65 23.28 -34.28
C GLY A 1101 4.16 21.91 -33.80
N ALA A 1102 4.81 21.37 -32.77
CA ALA A 1102 4.44 20.11 -32.15
C ALA A 1102 3.36 20.32 -31.07
N MET A 1103 2.28 19.54 -31.14
CA MET A 1103 1.27 19.40 -30.09
C MET A 1103 1.56 18.13 -29.29
N SER A 1104 1.71 18.22 -27.96
CA SER A 1104 1.87 17.02 -27.13
C SER A 1104 0.56 16.26 -26.99
N PHE A 1105 0.64 14.95 -26.74
CA PHE A 1105 -0.57 14.16 -26.50
C PHE A 1105 -1.26 14.49 -25.17
N ASP A 1106 -0.56 15.14 -24.23
CA ASP A 1106 -1.13 15.69 -23.00
C ASP A 1106 -2.08 16.83 -23.31
N GLN A 1107 -1.65 17.74 -24.19
CA GLN A 1107 -2.50 18.81 -24.70
C GLN A 1107 -3.72 18.24 -25.42
N LEU A 1108 -3.56 17.16 -26.18
CA LEU A 1108 -4.69 16.47 -26.83
C LEU A 1108 -5.64 15.83 -25.80
N GLY A 1109 -5.09 15.18 -24.78
CA GLY A 1109 -5.80 14.55 -23.67
C GLY A 1109 -6.64 15.54 -22.86
N GLN A 1110 -6.14 16.75 -22.61
CA GLN A 1110 -6.90 17.80 -21.92
C GLN A 1110 -8.19 18.20 -22.65
N VAL A 1111 -8.23 18.04 -23.98
CA VAL A 1111 -9.38 18.47 -24.79
C VAL A 1111 -10.36 17.32 -25.04
N ILE A 1112 -9.86 16.11 -25.27
CA ILE A 1112 -10.70 14.95 -25.59
C ILE A 1112 -11.10 14.19 -24.30
N GLY A 1113 -10.19 14.08 -23.32
CA GLY A 1113 -10.37 13.29 -22.10
C GLY A 1113 -11.66 13.58 -21.32
N PRO A 1114 -12.01 14.86 -21.04
CA PRO A 1114 -13.25 15.20 -20.34
C PRO A 1114 -14.53 14.70 -21.05
N ARG A 1115 -14.46 14.47 -22.38
CA ARG A 1115 -15.62 14.04 -23.18
C ARG A 1115 -15.95 12.56 -23.01
N ARG A 1116 -15.06 11.76 -22.40
CA ARG A 1116 -15.28 10.33 -22.13
C ARG A 1116 -16.57 10.06 -21.33
N TYR A 1117 -16.92 10.96 -20.42
CA TYR A 1117 -18.11 10.85 -19.56
C TYR A 1117 -19.35 11.55 -20.13
N THR A 1118 -19.27 12.04 -21.36
CA THR A 1118 -20.39 12.72 -22.02
C THR A 1118 -21.22 11.73 -22.85
N LYS A 1119 -22.39 12.18 -23.34
CA LYS A 1119 -23.24 11.38 -24.24
C LYS A 1119 -22.65 11.19 -25.65
N ALA A 1120 -21.55 11.86 -25.97
CA ALA A 1120 -20.89 11.78 -27.28
C ALA A 1120 -19.36 11.67 -27.09
N PRO A 1121 -18.85 10.52 -26.62
CA PRO A 1121 -17.41 10.28 -26.51
C PRO A 1121 -16.74 10.22 -27.89
N LEU A 1122 -15.42 10.35 -27.93
CA LEU A 1122 -14.65 10.09 -29.15
C LEU A 1122 -14.61 8.57 -29.38
N GLU A 1123 -15.21 8.09 -30.46
CA GLU A 1123 -15.31 6.66 -30.76
C GLU A 1123 -14.07 6.13 -31.50
N LEU A 1124 -13.44 6.98 -32.32
CA LEU A 1124 -12.27 6.61 -33.12
C LEU A 1124 -11.35 7.81 -33.35
N LEU A 1125 -10.10 7.68 -32.91
CA LEU A 1125 -8.98 8.55 -33.27
C LEU A 1125 -8.10 7.85 -34.30
N VAL A 1126 -8.00 8.39 -35.51
CA VAL A 1126 -7.12 7.87 -36.57
C VAL A 1126 -5.94 8.81 -36.74
N LEU A 1127 -4.73 8.25 -36.66
CA LEU A 1127 -3.47 8.95 -36.89
C LEU A 1127 -2.78 8.27 -38.09
N SER A 1128 -2.81 8.91 -39.27
CA SER A 1128 -2.49 8.21 -40.52
C SER A 1128 -1.00 8.10 -40.83
N ALA A 1129 -0.15 9.03 -40.37
CA ALA A 1129 1.29 9.03 -40.58
C ALA A 1129 2.09 8.98 -39.25
N CYS A 1130 1.92 7.89 -38.51
CA CYS A 1130 2.62 7.66 -37.24
C CYS A 1130 3.96 6.95 -37.43
N GLN A 1131 4.96 7.39 -36.66
CA GLN A 1131 6.17 6.65 -36.36
C GLN A 1131 6.25 6.37 -34.87
N THR A 1132 6.25 5.09 -34.50
CA THR A 1132 6.62 4.66 -33.16
C THR A 1132 8.12 4.46 -33.12
N ALA A 1133 8.84 5.04 -32.15
CA ALA A 1133 10.28 4.87 -32.01
C ALA A 1133 10.66 3.37 -32.08
N ALA A 1134 11.61 3.05 -32.95
CA ALA A 1134 12.07 1.69 -33.14
C ALA A 1134 13.09 1.35 -32.05
N GLY A 1135 12.78 0.38 -31.19
CA GLY A 1135 13.70 -0.13 -30.16
C GLY A 1135 13.27 0.06 -28.71
N ASP A 1136 12.14 0.72 -28.44
CA ASP A 1136 11.58 0.82 -27.08
C ASP A 1136 10.20 0.16 -26.99
N ASP A 1137 10.09 -0.89 -26.17
CA ASP A 1137 8.83 -1.60 -25.92
C ASP A 1137 7.79 -0.72 -25.23
N ARG A 1138 8.21 0.34 -24.51
CA ARG A 1138 7.32 1.35 -23.93
C ARG A 1138 6.80 2.35 -24.95
N ALA A 1139 7.52 2.59 -26.06
CA ALA A 1139 6.99 3.45 -27.13
C ALA A 1139 5.70 2.86 -27.75
N ALA A 1140 5.52 1.53 -27.71
CA ALA A 1140 4.27 0.90 -28.11
C ALA A 1140 3.11 1.14 -27.11
N LEU A 1141 3.41 1.39 -25.83
CA LEU A 1141 2.44 1.94 -24.88
C LEU A 1141 2.06 3.38 -25.22
N GLY A 1142 2.89 4.13 -25.96
CA GLY A 1142 2.58 5.48 -26.43
C GLY A 1142 1.33 5.51 -27.32
N LEU A 1143 1.24 4.67 -28.36
CA LEU A 1143 0.07 4.65 -29.24
C LEU A 1143 -1.20 4.12 -28.53
N ALA A 1144 -1.07 3.04 -27.75
CA ALA A 1144 -2.18 2.48 -26.99
C ALA A 1144 -2.66 3.42 -25.87
N GLY A 1145 -1.69 4.07 -25.24
CA GLY A 1145 -1.91 5.01 -24.19
C GLY A 1145 -2.47 6.35 -24.69
N VAL A 1146 -2.19 6.77 -25.93
CA VAL A 1146 -2.87 7.92 -26.54
C VAL A 1146 -4.35 7.66 -26.69
N ALA A 1147 -4.78 6.45 -27.06
CA ALA A 1147 -6.21 6.12 -27.07
C ALA A 1147 -6.83 6.34 -25.67
N ILE A 1148 -6.16 5.82 -24.65
CA ILE A 1148 -6.64 5.86 -23.26
C ILE A 1148 -6.62 7.28 -22.69
N ARG A 1149 -5.51 8.00 -22.85
CA ARG A 1149 -5.30 9.36 -22.33
C ARG A 1149 -6.10 10.41 -23.10
N SER A 1150 -6.28 10.23 -24.41
CA SER A 1150 -7.24 11.04 -25.16
C SER A 1150 -8.68 10.73 -24.76
N GLY A 1151 -8.97 9.60 -24.10
CA GLY A 1151 -10.35 9.18 -23.83
C GLY A 1151 -11.08 8.72 -25.09
N ALA A 1152 -10.36 8.43 -26.17
CA ALA A 1152 -10.91 7.77 -27.34
C ALA A 1152 -11.19 6.29 -27.01
N ARG A 1153 -12.35 5.78 -27.43
CA ARG A 1153 -12.67 4.35 -27.26
C ARG A 1153 -11.81 3.43 -28.13
N SER A 1154 -11.35 3.94 -29.26
CA SER A 1154 -10.43 3.25 -30.17
C SER A 1154 -9.44 4.23 -30.76
N ALA A 1155 -8.22 3.76 -31.01
CA ALA A 1155 -7.25 4.44 -31.86
C ALA A 1155 -6.79 3.55 -33.00
N LEU A 1156 -6.49 4.15 -34.15
CA LEU A 1156 -5.85 3.51 -35.28
C LEU A 1156 -4.57 4.28 -35.62
N GLY A 1157 -3.44 3.60 -35.62
CA GLY A 1157 -2.15 4.19 -35.97
C GLY A 1157 -1.12 3.15 -36.41
N SER A 1158 -0.04 3.60 -37.03
CA SER A 1158 1.03 2.75 -37.57
C SER A 1158 2.24 2.62 -36.63
N LEU A 1159 2.81 1.41 -36.55
CA LEU A 1159 4.04 1.11 -35.81
C LEU A 1159 5.30 1.77 -36.40
N TRP A 1160 5.30 2.06 -37.71
CA TRP A 1160 6.37 2.78 -38.41
C TRP A 1160 5.79 3.54 -39.60
N ALA A 1161 6.55 4.54 -40.06
CA ALA A 1161 6.19 5.31 -41.23
C ALA A 1161 6.26 4.46 -42.51
N ILE A 1162 5.24 4.60 -43.36
CA ILE A 1162 5.20 4.02 -44.71
C ILE A 1162 5.12 5.14 -45.74
N SER A 1163 5.20 4.80 -47.03
CA SER A 1163 5.06 5.79 -48.10
C SER A 1163 3.67 6.43 -48.08
N ASP A 1164 3.61 7.74 -48.30
CA ASP A 1164 2.38 8.53 -48.36
C ASP A 1164 1.32 7.94 -49.31
N GLU A 1165 1.73 7.38 -50.45
CA GLU A 1165 0.81 6.70 -51.38
C GLU A 1165 0.16 5.44 -50.78
N ALA A 1166 0.91 4.70 -49.95
CA ALA A 1166 0.42 3.50 -49.28
C ALA A 1166 -0.52 3.88 -48.12
N THR A 1167 -0.18 4.91 -47.34
CA THR A 1167 -1.06 5.48 -46.30
C THR A 1167 -2.41 5.88 -46.89
N TYR A 1168 -2.40 6.66 -47.98
CA TYR A 1168 -3.61 7.05 -48.69
C TYR A 1168 -4.46 5.83 -49.12
N ALA A 1169 -3.82 4.78 -49.65
CA ALA A 1169 -4.51 3.57 -50.08
C ALA A 1169 -5.14 2.80 -48.91
N VAL A 1170 -4.43 2.64 -47.79
CA VAL A 1170 -4.95 1.98 -46.58
C VAL A 1170 -6.12 2.77 -46.00
N MET A 1171 -5.98 4.08 -45.82
CA MET A 1171 -7.00 4.91 -45.16
C MET A 1171 -8.27 5.01 -46.00
N THR A 1172 -8.13 5.15 -47.31
CA THR A 1172 -9.30 5.14 -48.21
C THR A 1172 -10.02 3.79 -48.13
N ALA A 1173 -9.30 2.67 -48.24
CA ALA A 1173 -9.92 1.34 -48.16
C ALA A 1173 -10.55 1.07 -46.78
N PHE A 1174 -9.94 1.56 -45.70
CA PHE A 1174 -10.48 1.44 -44.34
C PHE A 1174 -11.81 2.19 -44.18
N TYR A 1175 -11.88 3.45 -44.60
CA TYR A 1175 -13.13 4.22 -44.50
C TYR A 1175 -14.20 3.77 -45.49
N GLU A 1176 -13.83 3.23 -46.66
CA GLU A 1176 -14.78 2.57 -47.57
C GLU A 1176 -15.38 1.32 -46.91
N ALA A 1177 -14.55 0.49 -46.29
CA ALA A 1177 -15.00 -0.69 -45.55
C ALA A 1177 -15.87 -0.30 -44.35
N LEU A 1178 -15.46 0.70 -43.56
CA LEU A 1178 -16.19 1.19 -42.39
C LEU A 1178 -17.57 1.79 -42.73
N ALA A 1179 -17.85 2.06 -44.01
CA ALA A 1179 -19.15 2.54 -44.46
C ALA A 1179 -20.18 1.40 -44.57
N GLU A 1180 -19.75 0.14 -44.55
CA GLU A 1180 -20.61 -1.04 -44.54
C GLU A 1180 -21.45 -1.10 -43.23
N PRO A 1181 -22.76 -1.37 -43.29
CA PRO A 1181 -23.57 -1.51 -42.08
C PRO A 1181 -23.09 -2.67 -41.22
N GLU A 1182 -23.06 -2.48 -39.89
CA GLU A 1182 -22.75 -3.52 -38.89
C GLU A 1182 -21.33 -4.12 -39.00
N ILE A 1183 -20.44 -3.52 -39.79
CA ILE A 1183 -19.03 -3.94 -39.84
C ILE A 1183 -18.32 -3.47 -38.57
N SER A 1184 -17.49 -4.34 -37.99
CA SER A 1184 -16.63 -3.95 -36.88
C SER A 1184 -15.39 -3.19 -37.39
N LYS A 1185 -14.84 -2.31 -36.56
CA LYS A 1185 -13.58 -1.60 -36.87
C LYS A 1185 -12.46 -2.57 -37.25
N ALA A 1186 -12.36 -3.71 -36.55
CA ALA A 1186 -11.34 -4.72 -36.83
C ALA A 1186 -11.50 -5.34 -38.23
N LYS A 1187 -12.74 -5.63 -38.66
CA LYS A 1187 -13.00 -6.14 -40.01
C LYS A 1187 -12.78 -5.08 -41.09
N ALA A 1188 -13.11 -3.82 -40.81
CA ALA A 1188 -12.83 -2.74 -41.74
C ALA A 1188 -11.31 -2.60 -41.99
N LEU A 1189 -10.49 -2.69 -40.94
CA LEU A 1189 -9.03 -2.71 -41.06
C LEU A 1189 -8.53 -3.95 -41.82
N GLN A 1190 -9.09 -5.13 -41.52
CA GLN A 1190 -8.76 -6.36 -42.23
C GLN A 1190 -9.03 -6.21 -43.74
N GLN A 1191 -10.19 -5.70 -44.14
CA GLN A 1191 -10.52 -5.48 -45.54
C GLN A 1191 -9.54 -4.52 -46.23
N ALA A 1192 -9.15 -3.44 -45.55
CA ALA A 1192 -8.13 -2.51 -46.04
C ALA A 1192 -6.77 -3.19 -46.26
N GLN A 1193 -6.33 -4.00 -45.29
CA GLN A 1193 -5.07 -4.76 -45.38
C GLN A 1193 -5.11 -5.78 -46.52
N LEU A 1194 -6.22 -6.51 -46.68
CA LEU A 1194 -6.41 -7.48 -47.77
C LEU A 1194 -6.48 -6.81 -49.15
N ALA A 1195 -6.99 -5.58 -49.25
CA ALA A 1195 -6.99 -4.84 -50.50
C ALA A 1195 -5.56 -4.56 -50.99
N LEU A 1196 -4.62 -4.29 -50.08
CA LEU A 1196 -3.22 -4.05 -50.41
C LEU A 1196 -2.42 -5.35 -50.61
N LEU A 1197 -2.85 -6.47 -50.03
CA LEU A 1197 -2.19 -7.78 -50.15
C LEU A 1197 -2.44 -8.49 -51.50
N ARG A 1198 -3.32 -7.96 -52.35
CA ARG A 1198 -3.68 -8.58 -53.64
C ARG A 1198 -2.45 -8.82 -54.54
N PRO A 1199 -2.44 -9.88 -55.36
CA PRO A 1199 -1.27 -10.23 -56.18
C PRO A 1199 -0.77 -9.13 -57.14
N ASP A 1200 -1.66 -8.25 -57.59
CA ASP A 1200 -1.42 -7.15 -58.52
C ASP A 1200 -1.08 -5.81 -57.84
N SER A 1201 -1.12 -5.75 -56.51
CA SER A 1201 -0.80 -4.56 -55.74
C SER A 1201 0.71 -4.31 -55.66
N ALA A 1202 1.13 -3.06 -55.90
CA ALA A 1202 2.49 -2.61 -55.65
C ALA A 1202 2.86 -2.60 -54.15
N PHE A 1203 1.86 -2.66 -53.27
CA PHE A 1203 1.98 -2.59 -51.82
C PHE A 1203 1.82 -3.95 -51.12
N ARG A 1204 2.01 -5.06 -51.85
CA ARG A 1204 1.80 -6.43 -51.33
C ARG A 1204 2.72 -6.79 -50.16
N HIS A 1205 3.91 -6.19 -50.07
CA HIS A 1205 4.86 -6.46 -48.99
C HIS A 1205 4.27 -6.02 -47.63
N PRO A 1206 4.33 -6.83 -46.56
CA PRO A 1206 3.76 -6.51 -45.25
C PRO A 1206 4.11 -5.13 -44.71
N PHE A 1207 5.34 -4.68 -44.95
CA PHE A 1207 5.80 -3.31 -44.71
C PHE A 1207 4.74 -2.22 -44.92
N PHE A 1208 3.92 -2.32 -45.98
CA PHE A 1208 2.97 -1.27 -46.36
C PHE A 1208 1.59 -1.37 -45.69
N TRP A 1209 1.15 -2.56 -45.28
CA TRP A 1209 -0.23 -2.77 -44.80
C TRP A 1209 -0.30 -3.27 -43.36
N SER A 1210 0.68 -4.03 -42.90
CA SER A 1210 0.70 -4.59 -41.55
C SER A 1210 0.92 -3.59 -40.40
N PRO A 1211 1.58 -2.42 -40.57
CA PRO A 1211 1.95 -1.58 -39.41
C PRO A 1211 0.76 -0.98 -38.66
N TYR A 1212 -0.40 -0.86 -39.33
CA TYR A 1212 -1.59 -0.29 -38.72
C TYR A 1212 -2.21 -1.24 -37.69
N LEU A 1213 -2.32 -0.74 -36.46
CA LEU A 1213 -2.94 -1.43 -35.34
C LEU A 1213 -4.23 -0.72 -34.95
N LEU A 1214 -5.31 -1.49 -34.84
CA LEU A 1214 -6.51 -1.06 -34.15
C LEU A 1214 -6.36 -1.37 -32.66
N ILE A 1215 -6.46 -0.32 -31.83
CA ILE A 1215 -6.27 -0.41 -30.39
C ILE A 1215 -7.57 -0.18 -29.61
N SER A 1216 -7.74 -0.94 -28.52
CA SER A 1216 -8.86 -0.86 -27.57
C SER A 1216 -10.17 -1.45 -28.12
N ASN A 1217 -11.23 -0.65 -28.29
CA ASN A 1217 -12.52 -1.18 -28.73
C ASN A 1217 -12.45 -1.63 -30.21
N TRP A 1218 -12.70 -2.91 -30.46
CA TRP A 1218 -12.64 -3.53 -31.79
C TRP A 1218 -13.98 -3.59 -32.53
N LEU A 1219 -15.10 -3.30 -31.85
CA LEU A 1219 -16.48 -3.39 -32.35
C LEU A 1219 -16.91 -2.22 -33.23
#